data_AF-H1V5X9-F1
#
_entry.id   AF-H1V5X9-F1
#
_cell.length_a   1.000
_cell.length_b   1.000
_cell.length_c   1.000
_cell.angle_alpha   90.00
_cell.angle_beta   90.00
_cell.angle_gamma   90.00
#
_symmetry.space_group_name_H-M   'P 1'
#
loop_
_entity.id
_entity.type
_entity.pdbx_description
1 polymer ?
#
loop_
_entity_poly.entity_id
_entity_poly.type
_entity_poly.pdbx_seq_one_letter_code
_entity_poly.pdbx_strand_id
1 'polypeptide(L)'
;MATVRGDTIMDEGVPYTITSPLQHYQPRSPQITKSFKDKRLFQGMMRAEVLFGAGAEVAGMTLPTDFTAVRVWDPVGEVTFSYVMRRVTAFSAIKPGHHTVVALLNTREGVRHLEIAVDDRHFARNFCSGFEMLDEVNGSSYAVNIERIAVPSYVPRGPFSSRYTFTTDSATVRLTWRKPTKEAMLVYRDEAKAQNLSRRIVMGRPKTIGPHVRALVFEMTTGEFAVHLWVLPLHFSRKDITSRLPKDLIPDKIICTGPRGYGLEEEAGEMGALVRGLESIGPLASEPCREGVHDYRTAGYQARFVDEADARSAVKQYNNTITPFGRKVVINVKLLFTTTFVFPAVWAGLYTLLAEKLRLVHPKVGLELREDAASRTLVLKVVGENSKSMARIRTAFEETLGLMSDSQEAGVRTVEARSQEAYPTFRLRAGEYLSELKCPICMEEPTIPIRSHCGHVYCKECYVSLAQSAAGTGTNGAIKCVGGEGTCKKPFPIAELRAILPGKSFETLLASSMRSYVCSHPLELRFCPTPDCQQLYRPTPAGANVNAVARCPDCLVVLCTACHAPHDESVLCSEGQEEDDNAEIRKALGVKPCPQCRTPIERSGGCNHMECGACHTHICWVCMEHYRTSAECYDHMAEAHEGAFAGIAGMDVYGGLIEEDDVRDAAVQAVLAARD
;
A
#
# COMPACT_ATOMS: atom_id res chain seq x y z
N MET A 1 -9.07 33.95 -0.25
CA MET A 1 -10.40 34.52 0.06
C MET A 1 -11.02 35.01 -1.25
N ALA A 2 -11.87 34.20 -1.88
CA ALA A 2 -12.68 34.62 -3.01
C ALA A 2 -14.15 34.54 -2.56
N THR A 3 -14.84 35.66 -2.68
CA THR A 3 -16.23 35.89 -2.28
C THR A 3 -17.20 34.94 -2.95
N VAL A 4 -17.87 34.10 -2.17
CA VAL A 4 -19.09 33.39 -2.59
C VAL A 4 -20.23 34.40 -2.55
N ARG A 5 -20.59 34.96 -3.72
CA ARG A 5 -21.86 35.66 -3.87
C ARG A 5 -22.95 34.62 -4.03
N GLY A 6 -23.98 34.74 -3.19
CA GLY A 6 -25.19 33.95 -3.28
C GLY A 6 -25.93 34.25 -4.57
N ASP A 7 -26.29 33.19 -5.29
CA ASP A 7 -27.39 33.22 -6.23
C ASP A 7 -28.31 32.04 -5.93
N THR A 8 -29.55 32.42 -5.69
CA THR A 8 -30.75 31.62 -5.43
C THR A 8 -30.99 30.58 -6.52
N ILE A 9 -31.32 29.37 -6.06
CA ILE A 9 -31.68 28.21 -6.87
C ILE A 9 -33.10 28.40 -7.41
N MET A 10 -33.24 28.64 -8.72
CA MET A 10 -34.47 28.33 -9.45
C MET A 10 -34.15 27.70 -10.81
N ASP A 11 -35.02 26.75 -11.11
CA ASP A 11 -35.10 25.77 -12.18
C ASP A 11 -35.20 26.38 -13.59
N GLU A 12 -34.46 25.85 -14.58
CA GLU A 12 -34.86 25.82 -15.99
C GLU A 12 -34.23 24.62 -16.69
N GLY A 13 -35.09 23.73 -17.21
CA GLY A 13 -34.71 22.46 -17.83
C GLY A 13 -34.37 22.56 -19.32
N VAL A 14 -33.67 21.54 -19.82
CA VAL A 14 -33.66 21.16 -21.25
C VAL A 14 -33.60 19.61 -21.36
N PRO A 15 -34.36 18.97 -22.27
CA PRO A 15 -34.71 17.56 -22.19
C PRO A 15 -33.86 16.68 -23.10
N TYR A 16 -33.51 15.45 -22.68
CA TYR A 16 -33.22 14.36 -23.62
C TYR A 16 -33.78 13.02 -23.16
N THR A 17 -34.31 12.32 -24.16
CA THR A 17 -35.28 11.22 -24.18
C THR A 17 -34.78 9.90 -23.61
N ILE A 18 -35.69 9.27 -22.84
CA ILE A 18 -35.68 7.87 -22.43
C ILE A 18 -36.15 7.01 -23.62
N THR A 19 -35.42 5.95 -23.93
CA THR A 19 -35.99 4.77 -24.58
C THR A 19 -35.80 3.55 -23.68
N SER A 20 -36.93 3.05 -23.17
CA SER A 20 -37.11 1.73 -22.57
C SER A 20 -38.05 0.92 -23.49
N PRO A 21 -38.04 -0.42 -23.45
CA PRO A 21 -38.93 -1.09 -22.51
C PRO A 21 -38.28 -2.23 -21.71
N LEU A 22 -38.40 -2.08 -20.39
CA LEU A 22 -38.60 -3.05 -19.31
C LEU A 22 -38.68 -4.55 -19.68
N GLN A 23 -37.88 -5.36 -18.96
CA GLN A 23 -38.38 -6.56 -18.26
C GLN A 23 -37.54 -6.84 -16.99
N HIS A 24 -38.22 -6.69 -15.84
CA HIS A 24 -37.92 -7.12 -14.46
C HIS A 24 -36.80 -6.47 -13.60
N TYR A 25 -37.23 -5.40 -12.91
CA TYR A 25 -36.92 -4.85 -11.57
C TYR A 25 -36.26 -5.83 -10.54
N GLN A 26 -35.21 -5.49 -9.77
CA GLN A 26 -35.14 -4.53 -8.62
C GLN A 26 -33.69 -4.00 -8.37
N PRO A 27 -33.48 -2.94 -7.56
CA PRO A 27 -32.59 -1.83 -7.88
C PRO A 27 -31.11 -2.07 -7.53
N ARG A 28 -30.24 -1.87 -8.53
CA ARG A 28 -28.83 -1.54 -8.30
C ARG A 28 -28.80 -0.15 -7.66
N SER A 29 -28.17 0.02 -6.49
CA SER A 29 -27.80 1.36 -5.99
C SER A 29 -27.07 2.11 -7.12
N PRO A 30 -27.44 3.35 -7.44
CA PRO A 30 -26.78 4.09 -8.53
C PRO A 30 -25.34 4.38 -8.13
N GLN A 31 -24.40 3.57 -8.62
CA GLN A 31 -22.99 3.92 -8.60
C GLN A 31 -22.81 5.10 -9.55
N ILE A 32 -22.52 6.28 -9.00
CA ILE A 32 -22.18 7.46 -9.79
C ILE A 32 -20.68 7.40 -10.06
N THR A 33 -20.28 6.45 -10.90
CA THR A 33 -18.88 6.28 -11.31
C THR A 33 -18.67 6.95 -12.66
N LYS A 34 -17.87 8.03 -12.67
CA LYS A 34 -17.22 8.54 -13.88
C LYS A 34 -15.71 8.59 -13.60
N SER A 35 -15.00 7.56 -14.04
CA SER A 35 -13.55 7.68 -14.19
C SER A 35 -13.29 8.64 -15.35
N PHE A 36 -12.57 9.74 -15.08
CA PHE A 36 -12.16 10.71 -16.11
C PHE A 36 -10.87 10.30 -16.81
N LYS A 37 -10.30 9.14 -16.49
CA LYS A 37 -9.31 8.51 -17.35
C LYS A 37 -10.07 7.71 -18.38
N ASP A 38 -10.03 8.18 -19.62
CA ASP A 38 -10.47 7.47 -20.82
C ASP A 38 -10.15 5.97 -20.70
N LYS A 39 -10.96 5.12 -21.36
CA LYS A 39 -10.92 3.64 -21.38
C LYS A 39 -9.59 3.01 -21.90
N ARG A 40 -8.44 3.60 -21.60
CA ARG A 40 -7.06 3.23 -21.94
C ARG A 40 -6.25 2.90 -20.67
N LEU A 41 -6.94 2.44 -19.63
CA LEU A 41 -6.34 1.94 -18.39
C LEU A 41 -5.71 0.58 -18.69
N PHE A 42 -4.38 0.52 -18.69
CA PHE A 42 -3.66 -0.75 -18.78
C PHE A 42 -3.25 -1.21 -17.37
N GLN A 43 -3.36 -2.52 -17.18
CA GLN A 43 -3.46 -3.22 -15.90
C GLN A 43 -2.24 -3.06 -14.98
N GLY A 44 -2.49 -2.82 -13.68
CA GLY A 44 -1.91 -3.55 -12.53
C GLY A 44 -0.40 -3.74 -12.41
N MET A 45 0.42 -3.02 -13.17
CA MET A 45 1.87 -3.15 -13.10
C MET A 45 2.35 -2.56 -11.78
N MET A 46 3.02 -3.36 -10.95
CA MET A 46 3.57 -2.90 -9.67
C MET A 46 2.52 -2.23 -8.75
N ARG A 47 1.25 -2.65 -8.89
CA ARG A 47 0.06 -2.23 -8.11
C ARG A 47 -0.27 -0.73 -8.18
N ALA A 48 0.12 -0.05 -9.26
CA ALA A 48 -0.32 1.32 -9.58
C ALA A 48 -1.30 1.32 -10.76
N GLU A 49 -2.18 2.33 -10.81
CA GLU A 49 -2.97 2.62 -12.00
C GLU A 49 -2.18 3.56 -12.90
N VAL A 50 -1.77 3.05 -14.08
CA VAL A 50 -0.93 3.79 -15.03
C VAL A 50 -1.74 4.14 -16.28
N LEU A 51 -1.68 5.41 -16.67
CA LEU A 51 -2.25 5.90 -17.92
C LEU A 51 -1.16 5.96 -18.98
N PHE A 52 -1.31 5.19 -20.06
CA PHE A 52 -0.35 5.19 -21.16
C PHE A 52 -0.86 6.03 -22.35
N GLY A 53 0.00 6.91 -22.83
CA GLY A 53 -0.17 7.71 -24.03
C GLY A 53 0.34 7.01 -25.29
N ALA A 54 0.52 7.79 -26.36
CA ALA A 54 1.16 7.30 -27.58
C ALA A 54 2.61 6.89 -27.28
N GLY A 55 3.08 5.84 -27.95
CA GLY A 55 4.40 5.26 -27.80
C GLY A 55 4.62 4.61 -26.44
N ALA A 56 3.56 4.20 -25.73
CA ALA A 56 3.66 3.66 -24.37
C ALA A 56 4.29 4.64 -23.36
N GLU A 57 4.23 5.95 -23.61
CA GLU A 57 4.63 6.96 -22.63
C GLU A 57 3.69 6.97 -21.43
N VAL A 58 4.24 7.12 -20.23
CA VAL A 58 3.43 7.26 -19.01
C VAL A 58 2.89 8.69 -18.94
N ALA A 59 1.58 8.85 -19.15
CA ALA A 59 0.89 10.14 -19.08
C ALA A 59 0.40 10.49 -17.67
N GLY A 60 0.34 9.51 -16.77
CA GLY A 60 -0.03 9.74 -15.38
C GLY A 60 -0.11 8.44 -14.58
N MET A 61 0.02 8.56 -13.26
CA MET A 61 -0.02 7.41 -12.37
C MET A 61 -0.72 7.74 -11.04
N THR A 62 -1.57 6.82 -10.60
CA THR A 62 -2.29 6.90 -9.33
C THR A 62 -1.95 5.67 -8.49
N LEU A 63 -1.53 5.89 -7.24
CA LEU A 63 -1.29 4.80 -6.29
C LEU A 63 -2.57 4.52 -5.48
N PRO A 64 -2.85 3.28 -5.08
CA PRO A 64 -3.96 2.97 -4.18
C PRO A 64 -3.90 3.74 -2.84
N THR A 65 -2.69 4.09 -2.41
CA THR A 65 -2.42 4.89 -1.20
C THR A 65 -2.66 6.39 -1.38
N ASP A 66 -2.89 6.87 -2.61
CA ASP A 66 -3.22 8.26 -2.86
C ASP A 66 -4.69 8.57 -2.54
N PHE A 67 -5.56 7.55 -2.46
CA PHE A 67 -6.97 7.74 -2.17
C PHE A 67 -7.22 8.09 -0.70
N THR A 68 -8.05 9.10 -0.47
CA THR A 68 -8.69 9.36 0.82
C THR A 68 -10.20 9.48 0.64
N ALA A 69 -10.98 9.19 1.69
CA ALA A 69 -12.43 9.12 1.58
C ALA A 69 -13.17 9.82 2.73
N VAL A 70 -14.35 10.32 2.40
CA VAL A 70 -15.29 10.95 3.33
C VAL A 70 -16.66 10.34 3.14
N ARG A 71 -17.45 10.30 4.22
CA ARG A 71 -18.88 10.02 4.17
C ARG A 71 -19.64 11.28 4.54
N VAL A 72 -20.67 11.58 3.75
CA VAL A 72 -21.61 12.67 3.97
C VAL A 72 -22.97 12.05 4.28
N TRP A 73 -23.45 12.26 5.50
CA TRP A 73 -24.76 11.81 5.97
C TRP A 73 -25.88 12.72 5.47
N ASP A 74 -27.01 12.09 5.11
CA ASP A 74 -28.23 12.69 4.59
C ASP A 74 -28.02 13.86 3.60
N PRO A 75 -27.43 13.58 2.42
CA PRO A 75 -27.19 14.63 1.43
C PRO A 75 -28.51 15.26 0.96
N VAL A 76 -28.60 16.58 1.11
CA VAL A 76 -29.78 17.36 0.72
C VAL A 76 -29.92 17.41 -0.82
N GLY A 77 -31.12 17.07 -1.32
CA GLY A 77 -31.47 17.14 -2.73
C GLY A 77 -31.12 15.89 -3.55
N GLU A 78 -31.17 16.03 -4.88
CA GLU A 78 -30.74 14.98 -5.81
C GLU A 78 -29.22 14.95 -5.92
N VAL A 79 -28.63 13.80 -5.60
CA VAL A 79 -27.19 13.59 -5.65
C VAL A 79 -26.80 13.22 -7.07
N THR A 80 -26.41 14.22 -7.86
CA THR A 80 -25.88 14.04 -9.21
C THR A 80 -24.34 14.08 -9.22
N PHE A 81 -23.71 13.69 -10.33
CA PHE A 81 -22.25 13.83 -10.47
C PHE A 81 -21.80 15.29 -10.31
N SER A 82 -22.54 16.23 -10.89
CA SER A 82 -22.26 17.68 -10.79
C SER A 82 -22.37 18.17 -9.34
N TYR A 83 -23.31 17.63 -8.56
CA TYR A 83 -23.43 17.89 -7.13
C TYR A 83 -22.14 17.48 -6.39
N VAL A 84 -21.65 16.27 -6.63
CA VAL A 84 -20.42 15.75 -6.01
C VAL A 84 -19.22 16.63 -6.37
N MET A 85 -19.04 16.90 -7.67
CA MET A 85 -17.87 17.63 -8.14
C MET A 85 -17.82 19.08 -7.63
N ARG A 86 -18.97 19.76 -7.53
CA ARG A 86 -19.04 21.11 -6.95
C ARG A 86 -18.59 21.15 -5.49
N ARG A 87 -18.91 20.11 -4.72
CA ARG A 87 -18.53 20.01 -3.29
C ARG A 87 -17.06 19.63 -3.13
N VAL A 88 -16.55 18.70 -3.93
CA VAL A 88 -15.13 18.31 -3.92
C VAL A 88 -14.25 19.53 -4.24
N THR A 89 -14.56 20.24 -5.33
CA THR A 89 -13.78 21.40 -5.80
C THR A 89 -13.87 22.64 -4.90
N ALA A 90 -14.88 22.75 -4.04
CA ALA A 90 -15.06 23.91 -3.17
C ALA A 90 -14.01 23.99 -2.03
N PHE A 91 -13.54 22.86 -1.52
CA PHE A 91 -12.65 22.79 -0.34
C PHE A 91 -11.30 22.13 -0.63
N SER A 92 -11.05 21.81 -1.89
CA SER A 92 -9.80 21.19 -2.31
C SER A 92 -9.29 21.84 -3.59
N ALA A 93 -7.96 21.87 -3.76
CA ALA A 93 -7.33 22.34 -4.99
C ALA A 93 -7.51 21.36 -6.18
N ILE A 94 -8.48 20.44 -6.09
CA ILE A 94 -8.75 19.40 -7.06
C ILE A 94 -9.34 20.04 -8.31
N LYS A 95 -8.65 19.88 -9.44
CA LYS A 95 -9.14 20.31 -10.76
C LYS A 95 -9.87 19.16 -11.45
N PRO A 96 -11.02 19.40 -12.10
CA PRO A 96 -11.70 18.40 -12.91
C PRO A 96 -10.75 17.82 -13.98
N GLY A 97 -10.73 16.50 -14.14
CA GLY A 97 -9.92 15.80 -15.15
C GLY A 97 -8.50 15.41 -14.73
N HIS A 98 -8.00 15.90 -13.58
CA HIS A 98 -6.69 15.52 -13.05
C HIS A 98 -6.73 14.48 -11.94
N HIS A 99 -7.91 14.25 -11.36
CA HIS A 99 -8.13 13.35 -10.23
C HIS A 99 -9.22 12.33 -10.54
N THR A 100 -9.05 11.12 -10.02
CA THR A 100 -10.06 10.08 -9.99
C THR A 100 -10.96 10.30 -8.78
N VAL A 101 -12.24 10.62 -9.05
CA VAL A 101 -13.28 10.74 -8.04
C VAL A 101 -14.26 9.58 -8.15
N VAL A 102 -14.42 8.84 -7.06
CA VAL A 102 -15.37 7.73 -6.94
C VAL A 102 -16.40 8.14 -5.89
N ALA A 103 -17.68 8.08 -6.24
CA ALA A 103 -18.77 8.39 -5.32
C ALA A 103 -19.84 7.30 -5.33
N LEU A 104 -20.28 6.90 -4.14
CA LEU A 104 -21.34 5.91 -3.96
C LEU A 104 -22.41 6.47 -3.03
N LEU A 105 -23.65 6.55 -3.53
CA LEU A 105 -24.81 6.83 -2.69
C LEU A 105 -25.37 5.50 -2.17
N ASN A 106 -25.49 5.39 -0.85
CA ASN A 106 -26.01 4.20 -0.19
C ASN A 106 -26.97 4.58 0.94
N THR A 107 -27.64 3.59 1.54
CA THR A 107 -28.58 3.79 2.66
C THR A 107 -28.21 2.83 3.79
N ARG A 108 -28.09 3.36 5.01
CA ARG A 108 -27.84 2.56 6.23
C ARG A 108 -28.94 2.88 7.23
N GLU A 109 -29.65 1.86 7.71
CA GLU A 109 -30.71 2.02 8.73
C GLU A 109 -31.77 3.07 8.36
N GLY A 110 -32.08 3.20 7.06
CA GLY A 110 -33.04 4.18 6.53
C GLY A 110 -32.47 5.57 6.24
N VAL A 111 -31.22 5.85 6.63
CA VAL A 111 -30.54 7.13 6.38
C VAL A 111 -29.67 7.04 5.13
N ARG A 112 -29.86 7.97 4.18
CA ARG A 112 -29.02 8.07 2.99
C ARG A 112 -27.64 8.60 3.38
N HIS A 113 -26.58 8.06 2.78
CA HIS A 113 -25.24 8.59 2.94
C HIS A 113 -24.47 8.49 1.62
N LEU A 114 -23.64 9.49 1.36
CA LEU A 114 -22.82 9.60 0.18
C LEU A 114 -21.36 9.41 0.60
N GLU A 115 -20.73 8.37 0.08
CA GLU A 115 -19.31 8.14 0.25
C GLU A 115 -18.57 8.69 -0.97
N ILE A 116 -17.51 9.45 -0.74
CA ILE A 116 -16.70 10.08 -1.78
C ILE A 116 -15.24 9.73 -1.51
N ALA A 117 -14.58 9.12 -2.48
CA ALA A 117 -13.15 8.86 -2.46
C ALA A 117 -12.47 9.58 -3.62
N VAL A 118 -11.34 10.23 -3.33
CA VAL A 118 -10.55 10.96 -4.32
C VAL A 118 -9.09 10.54 -4.20
N ASP A 119 -8.38 10.38 -5.32
CA ASP A 119 -6.93 10.12 -5.37
C ASP A 119 -6.09 11.36 -5.02
N ASP A 120 -6.40 11.95 -3.87
CA ASP A 120 -5.65 13.02 -3.24
C ASP A 120 -5.50 12.72 -1.74
N ARG A 121 -4.25 12.71 -1.27
CA ARG A 121 -3.88 12.37 0.13
C ARG A 121 -4.36 13.39 1.16
N HIS A 122 -4.72 14.59 0.73
CA HIS A 122 -5.18 15.68 1.59
C HIS A 122 -6.68 15.92 1.45
N PHE A 123 -7.34 15.32 0.45
CA PHE A 123 -8.75 15.55 0.17
C PHE A 123 -9.62 15.37 1.42
N ALA A 124 -9.60 14.19 2.07
CA ALA A 124 -10.51 13.96 3.19
C ALA A 124 -10.30 14.93 4.36
N ARG A 125 -9.04 15.27 4.67
CA ARG A 125 -8.71 16.24 5.74
C ARG A 125 -9.16 17.65 5.37
N ASN A 126 -8.79 18.11 4.18
CA ASN A 126 -9.11 19.47 3.70
C ASN A 126 -10.61 19.65 3.51
N PHE A 127 -11.30 18.60 3.03
CA PHE A 127 -12.75 18.59 2.88
C PHE A 127 -13.43 18.76 4.24
N CYS A 128 -13.11 17.94 5.24
CA CYS A 128 -13.67 18.07 6.59
C CYS A 128 -13.35 19.43 7.22
N SER A 129 -12.07 19.85 7.21
CA SER A 129 -11.65 21.13 7.80
C SER A 129 -12.34 22.32 7.13
N GLY A 130 -12.56 22.26 5.82
CA GLY A 130 -13.27 23.31 5.07
C GLY A 130 -14.73 23.47 5.49
N PHE A 131 -15.40 22.37 5.87
CA PHE A 131 -16.76 22.43 6.41
C PHE A 131 -16.80 22.92 7.86
N GLU A 132 -15.83 22.54 8.69
CA GLU A 132 -15.69 23.07 10.06
C GLU A 132 -15.53 24.60 10.03
N MET A 133 -14.65 25.12 9.17
CA MET A 133 -14.48 26.57 8.98
C MET A 133 -15.75 27.26 8.47
N LEU A 134 -16.53 26.59 7.61
CA LEU A 134 -17.81 27.15 7.14
C LEU A 134 -18.86 27.22 8.24
N ASP A 135 -18.91 26.21 9.11
CA ASP A 135 -19.81 26.18 10.26
C ASP A 135 -19.48 27.31 11.23
N GLU A 136 -18.20 27.58 11.49
CA GLU A 136 -17.75 28.72 12.30
C GLU A 136 -18.18 30.07 11.71
N VAL A 137 -18.10 30.22 10.38
CA VAL A 137 -18.43 31.49 9.70
C VAL A 137 -19.94 31.70 9.56
N ASN A 138 -20.71 30.65 9.28
CA ASN A 138 -22.14 30.75 8.93
C ASN A 138 -23.09 30.35 10.07
N GLY A 139 -22.57 29.85 11.20
CA GLY A 139 -23.40 29.29 12.27
C GLY A 139 -24.18 28.05 11.86
N SER A 140 -23.69 27.32 10.85
CA SER A 140 -24.26 26.05 10.39
C SER A 140 -23.72 24.85 11.17
N SER A 141 -24.25 23.66 10.92
CA SER A 141 -23.80 22.40 11.53
C SER A 141 -23.58 21.31 10.47
N TYR A 142 -23.04 21.69 9.31
CA TYR A 142 -22.81 20.76 8.19
C TYR A 142 -21.69 19.77 8.48
N ALA A 143 -20.64 20.19 9.20
CA ALA A 143 -19.47 19.36 9.52
C ALA A 143 -19.84 18.14 10.36
N VAL A 144 -20.89 18.23 11.21
CA VAL A 144 -21.39 17.11 12.02
C VAL A 144 -21.87 15.93 11.16
N ASN A 145 -22.33 16.21 9.93
CA ASN A 145 -22.79 15.20 8.99
C ASN A 145 -21.67 14.68 8.08
N ILE A 146 -20.42 15.07 8.31
CA ILE A 146 -19.29 14.71 7.45
C ILE A 146 -18.24 14.03 8.31
N GLU A 147 -17.94 12.78 7.97
CA GLU A 147 -16.91 12.01 8.68
C GLU A 147 -15.84 11.54 7.69
N ARG A 148 -14.59 11.52 8.16
CA ARG A 148 -13.52 10.82 7.46
C ARG A 148 -13.72 9.33 7.64
N ILE A 149 -13.67 8.58 6.54
CA ILE A 149 -13.80 7.13 6.56
C ILE A 149 -12.56 6.47 5.98
N ALA A 150 -12.31 5.23 6.39
CA ALA A 150 -11.38 4.39 5.67
C ALA A 150 -11.84 4.28 4.22
N VAL A 151 -10.90 4.35 3.26
CA VAL A 151 -11.23 4.24 1.84
C VAL A 151 -12.08 2.98 1.61
N PRO A 152 -13.27 3.08 1.00
CA PRO A 152 -14.12 1.91 0.84
C PRO A 152 -13.52 0.83 -0.07
N SER A 153 -13.94 -0.42 0.11
CA SER A 153 -13.41 -1.58 -0.65
C SER A 153 -13.82 -1.58 -2.14
N TYR A 154 -14.91 -0.88 -2.49
CA TYR A 154 -15.35 -0.71 -3.87
C TYR A 154 -14.57 0.39 -4.61
N VAL A 155 -13.83 1.25 -3.89
CA VAL A 155 -12.90 2.18 -4.55
C VAL A 155 -11.89 1.29 -5.27
N PRO A 156 -11.76 1.40 -6.60
CA PRO A 156 -10.86 0.55 -7.36
C PRO A 156 -9.43 0.75 -6.84
N ARG A 157 -8.93 -0.20 -6.07
CA ARG A 157 -7.56 -0.24 -5.53
C ARG A 157 -6.66 -1.20 -6.32
N GLY A 158 -7.11 -1.57 -7.50
CA GLY A 158 -6.55 -2.64 -8.33
C GLY A 158 -7.42 -2.85 -9.57
N PRO A 159 -6.95 -3.67 -10.52
CA PRO A 159 -7.36 -3.62 -11.92
C PRO A 159 -8.86 -3.84 -12.12
N PHE A 160 -9.46 -3.04 -13.01
CA PHE A 160 -10.85 -3.16 -13.47
C PHE A 160 -11.18 -4.50 -14.20
N SER A 161 -10.30 -5.51 -14.16
CA SER A 161 -10.60 -6.86 -14.66
C SER A 161 -10.33 -8.01 -13.66
N SER A 162 -9.78 -7.76 -12.46
CA SER A 162 -9.76 -8.80 -11.44
C SER A 162 -11.15 -8.91 -10.81
N ARG A 163 -11.76 -10.09 -10.87
CA ARG A 163 -13.03 -10.36 -10.16
C ARG A 163 -12.91 -10.28 -8.63
N TYR A 164 -11.71 -10.00 -8.12
CA TYR A 164 -11.42 -9.81 -6.71
C TYR A 164 -10.59 -8.54 -6.47
N THR A 165 -10.70 -7.97 -5.28
CA THR A 165 -9.84 -6.90 -4.76
C THR A 165 -9.30 -7.30 -3.39
N PHE A 166 -8.20 -6.69 -2.97
CA PHE A 166 -7.73 -6.86 -1.59
C PHE A 166 -7.08 -5.59 -1.06
N THR A 167 -7.06 -5.47 0.26
CA THR A 167 -6.40 -4.35 0.96
C THR A 167 -5.70 -4.89 2.19
N THR A 168 -4.44 -4.52 2.38
CA THR A 168 -3.74 -4.77 3.65
C THR A 168 -3.48 -3.47 4.37
N ASP A 169 -3.98 -3.38 5.59
CA ASP A 169 -3.77 -2.26 6.50
C ASP A 169 -3.24 -2.71 7.86
N SER A 170 -2.80 -1.74 8.63
CA SER A 170 -2.42 -1.91 10.03
C SER A 170 -3.13 -0.90 10.93
N ALA A 171 -4.39 -0.58 10.61
CA ALA A 171 -5.17 0.43 11.34
C ALA A 171 -5.81 -0.12 12.63
N THR A 172 -5.69 -1.43 12.87
CA THR A 172 -6.27 -2.08 14.04
C THR A 172 -5.21 -2.30 15.11
N VAL A 173 -5.51 -1.96 16.36
CA VAL A 173 -4.69 -2.28 17.53
C VAL A 173 -5.38 -3.30 18.42
N ARG A 174 -4.61 -4.25 18.95
CA ARG A 174 -5.00 -5.17 20.02
C ARG A 174 -4.61 -4.58 21.35
N LEU A 175 -5.58 -4.41 22.22
CA LEU A 175 -5.44 -3.94 23.59
C LEU A 175 -5.58 -5.14 24.52
N THR A 176 -4.57 -5.41 25.35
CA THR A 176 -4.64 -6.48 26.34
C THR A 176 -4.14 -6.01 27.69
N TRP A 177 -4.85 -6.36 28.76
CA TRP A 177 -4.41 -6.10 30.13
C TRP A 177 -4.87 -7.22 31.06
N ARG A 178 -4.18 -7.37 32.19
CA ARG A 178 -4.55 -8.37 33.19
C ARG A 178 -5.80 -7.94 33.94
N LYS A 179 -6.79 -8.82 33.99
CA LYS A 179 -7.93 -8.71 34.88
C LYS A 179 -7.43 -8.84 36.32
N PRO A 180 -7.98 -8.07 37.27
CA PRO A 180 -7.66 -8.25 38.67
C PRO A 180 -8.05 -9.66 39.11
N THR A 181 -7.24 -10.28 39.96
CA THR A 181 -7.49 -11.63 40.47
C THR A 181 -7.86 -11.57 41.92
N LYS A 182 -8.77 -12.46 42.34
CA LYS A 182 -9.05 -12.69 43.75
C LYS A 182 -8.18 -13.83 44.25
N GLU A 183 -7.76 -13.74 45.50
CA GLU A 183 -7.00 -14.78 46.17
C GLU A 183 -7.73 -15.22 47.44
N ALA A 184 -7.51 -16.46 47.87
CA ALA A 184 -7.98 -16.91 49.16
C ALA A 184 -6.96 -17.80 49.83
N MET A 185 -6.80 -17.65 51.13
CA MET A 185 -6.09 -18.59 51.97
C MET A 185 -7.11 -19.42 52.73
N LEU A 186 -7.01 -20.74 52.57
CA LEU A 186 -7.80 -21.73 53.30
C LEU A 186 -6.91 -22.29 54.40
N VAL A 187 -7.21 -21.96 55.65
CA VAL A 187 -6.39 -22.36 56.82
C VAL A 187 -6.95 -23.65 57.39
N TYR A 188 -6.06 -24.59 57.66
CA TYR A 188 -6.29 -25.90 58.24
C TYR A 188 -5.36 -26.11 59.43
N ARG A 189 -5.88 -26.71 60.49
CA ARG A 189 -5.03 -27.22 61.58
C ARG A 189 -4.31 -28.53 61.24
N ASP A 190 -4.77 -29.23 60.20
CA ASP A 190 -4.29 -30.55 59.79
C ASP A 190 -3.58 -30.47 58.42
N GLU A 191 -2.28 -30.77 58.43
CA GLU A 191 -1.43 -30.76 57.23
C GLU A 191 -1.93 -31.73 56.15
N ALA A 192 -2.37 -32.94 56.54
CA ALA A 192 -2.78 -33.96 55.60
C ALA A 192 -4.03 -33.53 54.82
N LYS A 193 -4.94 -32.78 55.47
CA LYS A 193 -6.11 -32.19 54.80
C LYS A 193 -5.71 -31.08 53.82
N ALA A 194 -4.80 -30.19 54.22
CA ALA A 194 -4.30 -29.12 53.35
C ALA A 194 -3.60 -29.69 52.10
N GLN A 195 -2.72 -30.68 52.27
CA GLN A 195 -2.04 -31.36 51.18
C GLN A 195 -2.98 -32.17 50.27
N ASN A 196 -4.00 -32.82 50.84
CA ASN A 196 -5.01 -33.56 50.06
C ASN A 196 -5.86 -32.60 49.21
N LEU A 197 -6.30 -31.47 49.77
CA LEU A 197 -7.03 -30.47 49.00
C LEU A 197 -6.18 -29.88 47.88
N SER A 198 -4.94 -29.50 48.15
CA SER A 198 -4.04 -28.96 47.12
C SER A 198 -3.83 -29.95 45.98
N ARG A 199 -3.52 -31.23 46.29
CA ARG A 199 -3.40 -32.30 45.28
C ARG A 199 -4.67 -32.45 44.45
N ARG A 200 -5.83 -32.43 45.08
CA ARG A 200 -7.15 -32.50 44.41
C ARG A 200 -7.35 -31.34 43.42
N ILE A 201 -7.04 -30.11 43.84
CA ILE A 201 -7.14 -28.93 42.97
C ILE A 201 -6.16 -29.03 41.78
N VAL A 202 -4.92 -29.45 42.02
CA VAL A 202 -3.89 -29.63 40.97
C VAL A 202 -4.29 -30.72 39.97
N MET A 203 -4.90 -31.82 40.44
CA MET A 203 -5.39 -32.92 39.60
C MET A 203 -6.71 -32.61 38.87
N GLY A 204 -7.25 -31.39 39.01
CA GLY A 204 -8.51 -31.01 38.38
C GLY A 204 -9.74 -31.73 38.92
N ARG A 205 -9.66 -32.29 40.13
CA ARG A 205 -10.77 -33.02 40.78
C ARG A 205 -10.94 -32.61 42.25
N PRO A 206 -12.13 -32.18 42.67
CA PRO A 206 -13.39 -32.13 41.93
C PRO A 206 -13.52 -30.78 41.18
N LYS A 207 -14.56 -30.63 40.34
CA LYS A 207 -14.91 -29.41 39.58
C LYS A 207 -15.31 -28.21 40.47
N THR A 208 -14.64 -28.03 41.61
CA THR A 208 -15.12 -27.23 42.74
C THR A 208 -14.78 -25.76 42.59
N ILE A 209 -13.57 -25.39 42.17
CA ILE A 209 -13.18 -23.97 42.14
C ILE A 209 -12.81 -23.52 40.70
N GLY A 210 -12.69 -24.48 39.77
CA GLY A 210 -12.41 -24.27 38.36
C GLY A 210 -11.01 -24.75 37.96
N PRO A 211 -10.80 -25.22 36.71
CA PRO A 211 -9.55 -25.86 36.25
C PRO A 211 -8.34 -24.90 36.20
N HIS A 212 -8.62 -23.62 36.38
CA HIS A 212 -7.74 -22.49 36.22
C HIS A 212 -7.07 -22.05 37.54
N VAL A 213 -7.66 -22.43 38.67
CA VAL A 213 -7.20 -22.07 40.00
C VAL A 213 -5.93 -22.85 40.34
N ARG A 214 -4.96 -22.17 40.96
CA ARG A 214 -3.73 -22.78 41.45
C ARG A 214 -3.79 -22.87 42.97
N ALA A 215 -3.21 -23.93 43.53
CA ALA A 215 -3.16 -24.17 44.96
C ALA A 215 -1.72 -24.48 45.38
N LEU A 216 -1.26 -23.85 46.45
CA LEU A 216 0.02 -24.14 47.10
C LEU A 216 -0.18 -24.24 48.61
N VAL A 217 0.45 -25.22 49.25
CA VAL A 217 0.40 -25.39 50.72
C VAL A 217 1.65 -24.79 51.33
N PHE A 218 1.51 -24.08 52.44
CA PHE A 218 2.61 -23.59 53.24
C PHE A 218 2.24 -23.59 54.73
N GLU A 219 3.25 -23.69 55.59
CA GLU A 219 3.09 -23.58 57.04
C GLU A 219 3.09 -22.11 57.47
N MET A 220 2.16 -21.75 58.35
CA MET A 220 2.07 -20.41 58.92
C MET A 220 2.94 -20.30 60.17
N THR A 221 3.36 -19.08 60.51
CA THR A 221 4.12 -18.81 61.76
C THR A 221 3.38 -19.19 63.04
N THR A 222 2.07 -19.46 62.95
CA THR A 222 1.18 -19.89 64.04
C THR A 222 1.13 -21.41 64.23
N GLY A 223 1.83 -22.19 63.39
CA GLY A 223 1.76 -23.67 63.38
C GLY A 223 0.54 -24.26 62.68
N GLU A 224 -0.25 -23.41 61.99
CA GLU A 224 -1.36 -23.84 61.12
C GLU A 224 -0.88 -23.99 59.66
N PHE A 225 -1.60 -24.76 58.85
CA PHE A 225 -1.29 -24.96 57.43
C PHE A 225 -2.26 -24.19 56.55
N ALA A 226 -1.77 -23.44 55.57
CA ALA A 226 -2.61 -22.69 54.65
C ALA A 226 -2.48 -23.20 53.22
N VAL A 227 -3.63 -23.36 52.55
CA VAL A 227 -3.71 -23.56 51.11
C VAL A 227 -3.97 -22.20 50.46
N HIS A 228 -2.97 -21.64 49.78
CA HIS A 228 -3.12 -20.42 48.99
C HIS A 228 -3.76 -20.75 47.65
N LEU A 229 -4.96 -20.23 47.44
CA LEU A 229 -5.66 -20.27 46.16
C LEU A 229 -5.38 -19.00 45.38
N TRP A 230 -4.78 -19.14 44.19
CA TRP A 230 -4.53 -18.04 43.27
C TRP A 230 -5.51 -18.06 42.12
N VAL A 231 -5.84 -16.85 41.67
CA VAL A 231 -6.59 -16.62 40.44
C VAL A 231 -8.02 -17.12 40.52
N LEU A 232 -8.64 -16.87 41.67
CA LEU A 232 -10.06 -17.06 41.86
C LEU A 232 -10.85 -16.04 41.02
N PRO A 233 -11.93 -16.45 40.36
CA PRO A 233 -12.86 -15.51 39.76
C PRO A 233 -13.41 -14.54 40.81
N LEU A 234 -13.55 -13.26 40.47
CA LEU A 234 -13.83 -12.22 41.47
C LEU A 234 -15.18 -12.37 42.19
N HIS A 235 -16.14 -13.02 41.53
CA HIS A 235 -17.44 -13.36 42.12
C HIS A 235 -17.37 -14.40 43.24
N PHE A 236 -16.25 -15.13 43.41
CA PHE A 236 -16.15 -16.14 44.46
C PHE A 236 -16.16 -15.47 45.84
N SER A 237 -17.27 -15.55 46.54
CA SER A 237 -17.35 -15.19 47.95
C SER A 237 -16.80 -16.31 48.84
N ARG A 238 -16.61 -16.01 50.13
CA ARG A 238 -16.32 -17.04 51.13
C ARG A 238 -17.34 -18.18 51.08
N LYS A 239 -18.63 -17.86 50.88
CA LYS A 239 -19.71 -18.85 50.79
C LYS A 239 -19.59 -19.72 49.53
N ASP A 240 -19.19 -19.14 48.41
CA ASP A 240 -19.01 -19.88 47.15
C ASP A 240 -17.81 -20.83 47.19
N ILE A 241 -16.75 -20.45 47.90
CA ILE A 241 -15.61 -21.33 48.14
C ILE A 241 -16.05 -22.50 49.03
N THR A 242 -16.73 -22.22 50.14
CA THR A 242 -17.20 -23.27 51.06
C THR A 242 -18.22 -24.22 50.42
N SER A 243 -19.18 -23.70 49.65
CA SER A 243 -20.24 -24.52 49.02
C SER A 243 -19.72 -25.48 47.96
N ARG A 244 -18.56 -25.16 47.39
CA ARG A 244 -17.95 -25.97 46.35
C ARG A 244 -16.93 -26.96 46.90
N LEU A 245 -16.41 -26.79 48.12
CA LEU A 245 -15.47 -27.75 48.72
C LEU A 245 -16.19 -29.04 49.19
N PRO A 246 -15.53 -30.21 49.12
CA PRO A 246 -16.03 -31.43 49.74
C PRO A 246 -16.26 -31.23 51.24
N LYS A 247 -17.32 -31.82 51.80
CA LYS A 247 -17.71 -31.65 53.22
C LYS A 247 -16.60 -32.05 54.20
N ASP A 248 -15.76 -33.01 53.82
CA ASP A 248 -14.60 -33.53 54.56
C ASP A 248 -13.36 -32.62 54.51
N LEU A 249 -13.34 -31.63 53.60
CA LEU A 249 -12.20 -30.75 53.34
C LEU A 249 -12.53 -29.26 53.54
N ILE A 250 -13.57 -28.95 54.32
CA ILE A 250 -13.93 -27.57 54.66
C ILE A 250 -12.82 -27.00 55.59
N PRO A 251 -12.24 -25.83 55.26
CA PRO A 251 -11.20 -25.19 56.07
C PRO A 251 -11.75 -24.59 57.36
N ASP A 252 -10.88 -24.49 58.37
CA ASP A 252 -11.17 -23.86 59.66
C ASP A 252 -11.39 -22.34 59.50
N LYS A 253 -10.63 -21.71 58.58
CA LYS A 253 -10.74 -20.28 58.30
C LYS A 253 -10.50 -19.99 56.83
N ILE A 254 -11.29 -19.07 56.26
CA ILE A 254 -11.14 -18.60 54.88
C ILE A 254 -10.86 -17.10 54.90
N ILE A 255 -9.68 -16.73 54.41
CA ILE A 255 -9.24 -15.35 54.25
C ILE A 255 -9.25 -15.04 52.76
N CYS A 256 -10.20 -14.23 52.30
CA CYS A 256 -10.21 -13.75 50.91
C CYS A 256 -9.46 -12.42 50.82
N THR A 257 -8.52 -12.31 49.89
CA THR A 257 -7.76 -11.10 49.59
C THR A 257 -8.00 -10.69 48.13
N GLY A 258 -7.82 -9.40 47.84
CA GLY A 258 -8.09 -8.83 46.51
C GLY A 258 -9.49 -8.20 46.35
N PRO A 259 -9.77 -7.62 45.18
CA PRO A 259 -10.96 -6.80 44.94
C PRO A 259 -12.28 -7.58 45.00
N ARG A 260 -13.36 -6.89 45.40
CA ARG A 260 -14.68 -7.49 45.64
C ARG A 260 -15.49 -7.74 44.36
N GLY A 261 -15.16 -7.12 43.23
CA GLY A 261 -15.89 -7.23 41.96
C GLY A 261 -15.02 -6.86 40.75
N TYR A 262 -15.32 -7.52 39.62
CA TYR A 262 -14.85 -7.22 38.26
C TYR A 262 -15.71 -8.03 37.28
N GLY A 263 -16.80 -7.42 36.83
CA GLY A 263 -17.73 -7.94 35.84
C GLY A 263 -17.58 -7.26 34.49
N LEU A 264 -18.60 -7.42 33.64
CA LEU A 264 -18.65 -6.80 32.32
C LEU A 264 -18.75 -5.27 32.41
N GLU A 265 -19.37 -4.75 33.46
CA GLU A 265 -19.56 -3.31 33.65
C GLU A 265 -18.25 -2.61 34.03
N GLU A 266 -17.46 -3.15 34.96
CA GLU A 266 -16.15 -2.58 35.28
C GLU A 266 -15.19 -2.70 34.08
N GLU A 267 -15.19 -3.84 33.38
CA GLU A 267 -14.39 -4.02 32.15
C GLU A 267 -14.82 -3.02 31.06
N ALA A 268 -16.11 -2.74 30.91
CA ALA A 268 -16.63 -1.73 30.00
C ALA A 268 -16.26 -0.30 30.42
N GLY A 269 -16.25 0.01 31.71
CA GLY A 269 -15.80 1.31 32.22
C GLY A 269 -14.30 1.56 32.01
N GLU A 270 -13.47 0.54 32.23
CA GLU A 270 -12.03 0.56 31.92
C GLU A 270 -11.81 0.72 30.41
N MET A 271 -12.58 0.01 29.58
CA MET A 271 -12.57 0.18 28.14
C MET A 271 -12.98 1.58 27.71
N GLY A 272 -14.04 2.15 28.29
CA GLY A 272 -14.46 3.52 27.99
C GLY A 272 -13.38 4.56 28.31
N ALA A 273 -12.58 4.34 29.36
CA ALA A 273 -11.42 5.19 29.66
C ALA A 273 -10.30 5.05 28.63
N LEU A 274 -10.03 3.82 28.17
CA LEU A 274 -9.07 3.57 27.10
C LEU A 274 -9.53 4.18 25.77
N VAL A 275 -10.81 4.05 25.41
CA VAL A 275 -11.40 4.64 24.20
C VAL A 275 -11.17 6.13 24.16
N ARG A 276 -11.48 6.86 25.24
CA ARG A 276 -11.20 8.31 25.30
C ARG A 276 -9.73 8.65 25.07
N GLY A 277 -8.82 7.82 25.59
CA GLY A 277 -7.38 7.97 25.38
C GLY A 277 -6.91 7.61 23.97
N LEU A 278 -7.63 6.75 23.26
CA LEU A 278 -7.35 6.41 21.85
C LEU A 278 -7.92 7.49 20.92
N GLU A 279 -9.13 7.96 21.20
CA GLU A 279 -9.79 9.05 20.46
C GLU A 279 -9.01 10.37 20.58
N SER A 280 -8.26 10.60 21.66
CA SER A 280 -7.34 11.75 21.75
C SER A 280 -6.14 11.65 20.82
N ILE A 281 -5.83 10.45 20.30
CA ILE A 281 -4.79 10.25 19.28
C ILE A 281 -5.39 10.46 17.90
N GLY A 282 -6.55 9.85 17.63
CA GLY A 282 -7.24 9.96 16.36
C GLY A 282 -8.58 9.24 16.32
N PRO A 283 -9.42 9.51 15.30
CA PRO A 283 -10.76 8.96 15.22
C PRO A 283 -10.76 7.44 15.02
N LEU A 284 -11.65 6.76 15.75
CA LEU A 284 -11.88 5.33 15.60
C LEU A 284 -12.91 5.07 14.48
N ALA A 285 -12.64 4.08 13.63
CA ALA A 285 -13.52 3.67 12.53
C ALA A 285 -14.74 2.86 13.00
N SER A 286 -14.66 2.27 14.21
CA SER A 286 -15.74 1.50 14.83
C SER A 286 -15.50 1.39 16.33
N GLU A 287 -16.57 1.12 17.10
CA GLU A 287 -16.44 0.77 18.52
C GLU A 287 -15.50 -0.42 18.72
N PRO A 288 -14.69 -0.43 19.80
CA PRO A 288 -13.79 -1.55 20.06
C PRO A 288 -14.54 -2.87 20.26
N CYS A 289 -14.10 -3.89 19.55
CA CYS A 289 -14.68 -5.22 19.64
C CYS A 289 -13.93 -6.03 20.70
N ARG A 290 -14.67 -6.72 21.59
CA ARG A 290 -14.07 -7.63 22.57
C ARG A 290 -13.55 -8.88 21.88
N GLU A 291 -12.31 -9.26 22.13
CA GLU A 291 -11.75 -10.51 21.63
C GLU A 291 -12.38 -11.72 22.36
N GLY A 292 -12.48 -12.84 21.65
CA GLY A 292 -12.89 -14.11 22.26
C GLY A 292 -12.01 -14.46 23.45
N VAL A 293 -12.59 -15.08 24.48
CA VAL A 293 -11.88 -15.41 25.74
C VAL A 293 -10.75 -16.40 25.45
N HIS A 294 -9.53 -15.91 25.27
CA HIS A 294 -8.33 -16.74 25.13
C HIS A 294 -7.75 -17.16 26.49
N ASP A 295 -7.88 -16.29 27.50
CA ASP A 295 -7.47 -16.52 28.88
C ASP A 295 -8.42 -15.74 29.81
N TYR A 296 -8.87 -16.38 30.89
CA TYR A 296 -9.77 -15.78 31.89
C TYR A 296 -9.07 -14.68 32.71
N ARG A 297 -7.74 -14.57 32.62
CA ARG A 297 -6.90 -13.58 33.32
C ARG A 297 -6.66 -12.31 32.53
N THR A 298 -7.02 -12.25 31.27
CA THR A 298 -6.74 -11.09 30.40
C THR A 298 -8.01 -10.58 29.75
N ALA A 299 -8.20 -9.27 29.80
CA ALA A 299 -9.13 -8.59 28.92
C ALA A 299 -8.43 -8.35 27.59
N GLY A 300 -9.15 -8.56 26.49
CA GLY A 300 -8.63 -8.42 25.14
C GLY A 300 -9.67 -7.71 24.28
N TYR A 301 -9.24 -6.65 23.59
CA TYR A 301 -10.09 -5.85 22.72
C TYR A 301 -9.33 -5.46 21.46
N GLN A 302 -10.06 -5.24 20.37
CA GLN A 302 -9.55 -4.69 19.12
C GLN A 302 -10.19 -3.32 18.89
N ALA A 303 -9.37 -2.28 18.74
CA ALA A 303 -9.81 -0.95 18.33
C ALA A 303 -9.26 -0.65 16.94
N ARG A 304 -10.07 -0.09 16.05
CA ARG A 304 -9.66 0.24 14.68
C ARG A 304 -9.70 1.75 14.48
N PHE A 305 -8.58 2.32 14.07
CA PHE A 305 -8.47 3.72 13.68
C PHE A 305 -8.90 3.94 12.24
N VAL A 306 -9.27 5.17 11.90
CA VAL A 306 -9.46 5.59 10.50
C VAL A 306 -8.12 5.63 9.77
N ASP A 307 -7.09 6.20 10.42
CA ASP A 307 -5.75 6.36 9.87
C ASP A 307 -4.75 5.38 10.50
N GLU A 308 -3.89 4.76 9.67
CA GLU A 308 -2.86 3.83 10.17
C GLU A 308 -1.81 4.50 11.05
N ALA A 309 -1.57 5.80 10.86
CA ALA A 309 -0.61 6.56 11.64
C ALA A 309 -1.04 6.69 13.12
N ASP A 310 -2.34 6.86 13.35
CA ASP A 310 -2.91 6.96 14.70
C ASP A 310 -2.80 5.63 15.44
N ALA A 311 -3.02 4.52 14.73
CA ALA A 311 -2.82 3.17 15.27
C ALA A 311 -1.36 2.92 15.72
N ARG A 312 -0.38 3.39 14.93
CA ARG A 312 1.05 3.31 15.33
C ARG A 312 1.36 4.20 16.53
N SER A 313 0.83 5.42 16.53
CA SER A 313 0.96 6.36 17.65
C SER A 313 0.37 5.79 18.94
N ALA A 314 -0.78 5.11 18.85
CA ALA A 314 -1.39 4.42 19.98
C ALA A 314 -0.54 3.28 20.53
N VAL A 315 0.10 2.48 19.67
CA VAL A 315 1.07 1.47 20.11
C VAL A 315 2.24 2.14 20.84
N LYS A 316 2.82 3.20 20.27
CA LYS A 316 3.95 3.92 20.87
C LYS A 316 3.61 4.51 22.24
N GLN A 317 2.42 5.10 22.36
CA GLN A 317 2.01 5.81 23.58
C GLN A 317 1.55 4.86 24.68
N TYR A 318 0.84 3.78 24.36
CA TYR A 318 0.20 2.95 25.37
C TYR A 318 0.86 1.59 25.59
N ASN A 319 1.65 1.07 24.66
CA ASN A 319 2.24 -0.25 24.84
C ASN A 319 3.19 -0.29 26.06
N ASN A 320 2.96 -1.25 26.95
CA ASN A 320 3.69 -1.44 28.21
C ASN A 320 3.60 -0.25 29.18
N THR A 321 2.54 0.54 29.11
CA THR A 321 2.29 1.66 30.03
C THR A 321 1.27 1.31 31.11
N ILE A 322 1.22 2.14 32.16
CA ILE A 322 0.24 2.00 33.24
C ILE A 322 -1.13 2.49 32.76
N THR A 323 -2.19 1.75 33.06
CA THR A 323 -3.54 2.08 32.59
C THR A 323 -4.07 3.40 33.15
N PRO A 324 -4.89 4.14 32.36
CA PRO A 324 -5.39 5.46 32.75
C PRO A 324 -6.56 5.43 33.76
N PHE A 325 -7.18 4.27 34.00
CA PHE A 325 -8.38 4.12 34.85
C PHE A 325 -8.08 3.88 36.34
N GLY A 326 -6.95 4.38 36.84
CA GLY A 326 -6.65 4.47 38.29
C GLY A 326 -6.14 3.19 38.95
N ARG A 327 -5.93 2.10 38.19
CA ARG A 327 -5.27 0.87 38.68
C ARG A 327 -3.87 0.78 38.10
N LYS A 328 -2.87 0.35 38.90
CA LYS A 328 -1.49 0.13 38.42
C LYS A 328 -1.38 -1.17 37.61
N VAL A 329 -2.18 -1.31 36.55
CA VAL A 329 -2.11 -2.44 35.62
C VAL A 329 -1.37 -1.99 34.38
N VAL A 330 -0.52 -2.86 33.83
CA VAL A 330 0.17 -2.58 32.57
C VAL A 330 -0.73 -3.00 31.41
N ILE A 331 -0.97 -2.11 30.46
CA ILE A 331 -1.62 -2.42 29.19
C ILE A 331 -0.58 -2.76 28.14
N ASN A 332 -0.84 -3.78 27.35
CA ASN A 332 -0.06 -4.14 26.18
C ASN A 332 -0.88 -3.81 24.94
N VAL A 333 -0.28 -3.03 24.04
CA VAL A 333 -0.93 -2.56 22.82
C VAL A 333 -0.08 -3.01 21.65
N LYS A 334 -0.69 -3.77 20.74
CA LYS A 334 0.00 -4.31 19.55
C LYS A 334 -0.73 -3.94 18.29
N LEU A 335 0.04 -3.70 17.23
CA LEU A 335 -0.52 -3.50 15.90
C LEU A 335 -1.01 -4.85 15.34
N LEU A 336 -2.19 -4.84 14.74
CA LEU A 336 -2.75 -5.97 13.99
C LEU A 336 -2.76 -5.63 12.50
N PHE A 337 -2.14 -6.49 11.71
CA PHE A 337 -2.20 -6.44 10.27
C PHE A 337 -3.49 -7.12 9.82
N THR A 338 -4.28 -6.40 9.05
CA THR A 338 -5.56 -6.85 8.53
C THR A 338 -5.48 -6.88 7.01
N THR A 339 -5.65 -8.05 6.40
CA THR A 339 -5.84 -8.19 4.96
C THR A 339 -7.28 -8.54 4.67
N THR A 340 -7.98 -7.70 3.93
CA THR A 340 -9.35 -7.93 3.48
C THR A 340 -9.33 -8.29 2.01
N PHE A 341 -9.80 -9.48 1.65
CA PHE A 341 -10.05 -9.90 0.29
C PHE A 341 -11.54 -9.81 0.00
N VAL A 342 -11.89 -9.31 -1.18
CA VAL A 342 -13.26 -9.26 -1.69
C VAL A 342 -13.27 -10.02 -3.00
N PHE A 343 -14.06 -11.08 -3.10
CA PHE A 343 -14.17 -11.91 -4.31
C PHE A 343 -15.62 -12.37 -4.54
N PRO A 344 -15.96 -12.90 -5.72
CA PRO A 344 -17.35 -13.25 -6.04
C PRO A 344 -17.84 -14.39 -5.14
N ALA A 345 -19.12 -14.35 -4.75
CA ALA A 345 -19.70 -15.38 -3.88
C ALA A 345 -19.61 -16.81 -4.46
N VAL A 346 -19.50 -16.93 -5.78
CA VAL A 346 -19.28 -18.21 -6.48
C VAL A 346 -17.99 -18.93 -6.05
N TRP A 347 -17.05 -18.21 -5.41
CA TRP A 347 -15.80 -18.76 -4.89
C TRP A 347 -15.89 -19.17 -3.41
N ALA A 348 -17.10 -19.30 -2.84
CA ALA A 348 -17.30 -19.72 -1.43
C ALA A 348 -16.55 -21.02 -1.06
N GLY A 349 -16.55 -22.03 -1.95
CA GLY A 349 -15.86 -23.30 -1.72
C GLY A 349 -14.33 -23.19 -1.66
N LEU A 350 -13.76 -22.11 -2.20
CA LEU A 350 -12.32 -21.83 -2.09
C LEU A 350 -11.96 -21.38 -0.67
N TYR A 351 -12.82 -20.56 -0.05
CA TYR A 351 -12.58 -20.08 1.31
C TYR A 351 -12.44 -21.23 2.30
N THR A 352 -13.32 -22.24 2.24
CA THR A 352 -13.28 -23.37 3.18
C THR A 352 -11.93 -24.10 3.10
N LEU A 353 -11.46 -24.40 1.90
CA LEU A 353 -10.16 -25.04 1.67
C LEU A 353 -8.98 -24.16 2.14
N LEU A 354 -8.99 -22.87 1.79
CA LEU A 354 -7.92 -21.96 2.18
C LEU A 354 -7.90 -21.71 3.69
N ALA A 355 -9.07 -21.58 4.32
CA ALA A 355 -9.19 -21.33 5.75
C ALA A 355 -8.71 -22.52 6.59
N GLU A 356 -9.00 -23.75 6.19
CA GLU A 356 -8.47 -24.95 6.85
C GLU A 356 -6.94 -25.00 6.77
N LYS A 357 -6.39 -24.80 5.58
CA LYS A 357 -4.93 -24.79 5.38
C LYS A 357 -4.25 -23.67 6.14
N LEU A 358 -4.84 -22.46 6.14
CA LEU A 358 -4.33 -21.32 6.89
C LEU A 358 -4.36 -21.56 8.39
N ARG A 359 -5.43 -22.15 8.95
CA ARG A 359 -5.49 -22.47 10.38
C ARG A 359 -4.44 -23.51 10.80
N LEU A 360 -4.11 -24.45 9.91
CA LEU A 360 -3.06 -25.45 10.13
C LEU A 360 -1.65 -24.83 10.12
N VAL A 361 -1.35 -24.00 9.13
CA VAL A 361 0.00 -23.41 8.95
C VAL A 361 0.22 -22.21 9.87
N HIS A 362 -0.82 -21.42 10.11
CA HIS A 362 -0.78 -20.18 10.88
C HIS A 362 -1.88 -20.14 11.96
N PRO A 363 -1.75 -20.92 13.05
CA PRO A 363 -2.80 -21.05 14.07
C PRO A 363 -3.10 -19.77 14.86
N LYS A 364 -2.22 -18.76 14.76
CA LYS A 364 -2.37 -17.45 15.42
C LYS A 364 -3.07 -16.40 14.54
N VAL A 365 -3.47 -16.76 13.32
CA VAL A 365 -4.15 -15.86 12.38
C VAL A 365 -5.66 -16.02 12.53
N GLY A 366 -6.35 -14.90 12.77
CA GLY A 366 -7.80 -14.83 12.78
C GLY A 366 -8.35 -14.77 11.36
N LEU A 367 -9.44 -15.50 11.11
CA LEU A 367 -10.17 -15.48 9.85
C LEU A 367 -11.63 -15.18 10.11
N GLU A 368 -12.15 -14.14 9.45
CA GLU A 368 -13.55 -13.75 9.47
C GLU A 368 -14.05 -13.68 8.03
N LEU A 369 -15.05 -14.50 7.68
CA LEU A 369 -15.72 -14.46 6.39
C LEU A 369 -17.11 -13.85 6.58
N ARG A 370 -17.44 -12.86 5.75
CA ARG A 370 -18.78 -12.29 5.65
C ARG A 370 -19.24 -12.32 4.20
N GLU A 371 -20.51 -12.63 3.99
CA GLU A 371 -21.15 -12.48 2.69
C GLU A 371 -21.89 -11.15 2.63
N ASP A 372 -21.61 -10.37 1.60
CA ASP A 372 -22.39 -9.19 1.28
C ASP A 372 -23.46 -9.57 0.24
N ALA A 373 -24.67 -9.77 0.75
CA ALA A 373 -25.83 -10.16 -0.06
C ALA A 373 -26.19 -9.11 -1.13
N ALA A 374 -25.88 -7.82 -0.90
CA ALA A 374 -26.21 -6.75 -1.85
C ALA A 374 -25.28 -6.78 -3.08
N SER A 375 -24.00 -7.09 -2.87
CA SER A 375 -23.00 -7.12 -3.94
C SER A 375 -22.71 -8.53 -4.48
N ARG A 376 -23.29 -9.59 -3.87
CA ARG A 376 -22.95 -11.00 -4.13
C ARG A 376 -21.45 -11.27 -4.06
N THR A 377 -20.79 -10.61 -3.10
CA THR A 377 -19.36 -10.78 -2.84
C THR A 377 -19.14 -11.42 -1.47
N LEU A 378 -18.02 -12.11 -1.35
CA LEU A 378 -17.49 -12.61 -0.10
C LEU A 378 -16.33 -11.73 0.33
N VAL A 379 -16.40 -11.27 1.58
CA VAL A 379 -15.37 -10.49 2.24
C VAL A 379 -14.66 -11.39 3.23
N LEU A 380 -13.44 -11.79 2.89
CA LEU A 380 -12.55 -12.53 3.78
C LEU A 380 -11.59 -11.57 4.46
N LYS A 381 -11.69 -11.44 5.77
CA LYS A 381 -10.78 -10.68 6.60
C LYS A 381 -9.81 -11.63 7.32
N VAL A 382 -8.52 -11.43 7.06
CA VAL A 382 -7.41 -12.15 7.68
C VAL A 382 -6.71 -11.19 8.65
N VAL A 383 -6.56 -11.57 9.91
CA VAL A 383 -5.98 -10.72 10.96
C VAL A 383 -4.81 -11.43 11.64
N GLY A 384 -3.66 -10.76 11.73
CA GLY A 384 -2.46 -11.32 12.36
C GLY A 384 -1.57 -10.27 13.00
N GLU A 385 -0.73 -10.69 13.97
CA GLU A 385 0.25 -9.81 14.63
C GLU A 385 1.57 -9.67 13.84
N ASN A 386 1.90 -10.64 12.99
CA ASN A 386 3.21 -10.72 12.33
C ASN A 386 3.12 -10.25 10.87
N SER A 387 3.81 -9.15 10.56
CA SER A 387 3.85 -8.57 9.20
C SER A 387 4.38 -9.56 8.16
N LYS A 388 5.50 -10.25 8.41
CA LYS A 388 6.10 -11.19 7.45
C LYS A 388 5.15 -12.35 7.11
N SER A 389 4.50 -12.93 8.11
CA SER A 389 3.49 -13.97 7.90
C SER A 389 2.30 -13.45 7.10
N MET A 390 1.83 -12.23 7.39
CA MET A 390 0.70 -11.62 6.69
C MET A 390 1.02 -11.27 5.23
N ALA A 391 2.24 -10.80 4.94
CA ALA A 391 2.71 -10.59 3.57
C ALA A 391 2.74 -11.92 2.79
N ARG A 392 3.28 -13.00 3.38
CA ARG A 392 3.29 -14.33 2.76
C ARG A 392 1.90 -14.89 2.49
N ILE A 393 0.99 -14.76 3.47
CA ILE A 393 -0.41 -15.18 3.30
C ILE A 393 -1.04 -14.42 2.15
N ARG A 394 -0.82 -13.10 2.08
CA ARG A 394 -1.37 -12.29 1.00
C ARG A 394 -0.83 -12.69 -0.36
N THR A 395 0.49 -12.82 -0.53
CA THR A 395 1.11 -13.26 -1.79
C THR A 395 0.56 -14.62 -2.24
N ALA A 396 0.44 -15.59 -1.32
CA ALA A 396 -0.12 -16.90 -1.66
C ALA A 396 -1.60 -16.82 -2.11
N PHE A 397 -2.39 -15.91 -1.51
CA PHE A 397 -3.77 -15.67 -1.95
C PHE A 397 -3.81 -15.00 -3.32
N GLU A 398 -2.99 -13.98 -3.56
CA GLU A 398 -2.88 -13.30 -4.84
C GLU A 398 -2.53 -14.27 -5.97
N GLU A 399 -1.53 -15.13 -5.78
CA GLU A 399 -1.14 -16.17 -6.75
C GLU A 399 -2.29 -17.13 -7.02
N THR A 400 -2.96 -17.61 -5.96
CA THR A 400 -4.08 -18.56 -6.08
C THR A 400 -5.27 -17.95 -6.82
N LEU A 401 -5.67 -16.72 -6.44
CA LEU A 401 -6.81 -16.01 -7.04
C LEU A 401 -6.48 -15.52 -8.46
N GLY A 402 -5.22 -15.21 -8.75
CA GLY A 402 -4.72 -14.91 -10.09
C GLY A 402 -4.90 -16.07 -11.05
N LEU A 403 -4.39 -17.26 -10.69
CA LEU A 403 -4.54 -18.48 -11.48
C LEU A 403 -6.02 -18.81 -11.79
N MET A 404 -6.91 -18.59 -10.83
CA MET A 404 -8.36 -18.80 -11.02
C MET A 404 -8.99 -17.78 -11.96
N SER A 405 -8.56 -16.52 -11.88
CA SER A 405 -9.02 -15.47 -12.78
C SER A 405 -8.61 -15.79 -14.23
N ASP A 406 -7.35 -16.19 -14.43
CA ASP A 406 -6.81 -16.58 -15.74
C ASP A 406 -7.52 -17.81 -16.33
N SER A 407 -7.81 -18.82 -15.51
CA SER A 407 -8.49 -20.05 -15.96
C SER A 407 -9.88 -19.82 -16.55
N GLN A 408 -10.58 -18.77 -16.10
CA GLN A 408 -11.90 -18.42 -16.59
C GLN A 408 -11.87 -17.33 -17.67
N GLU A 409 -10.86 -16.44 -17.66
CA GLU A 409 -10.59 -15.52 -18.77
C GLU A 409 -10.13 -16.25 -20.04
N ALA A 410 -9.53 -17.45 -19.95
CA ALA A 410 -9.19 -18.27 -21.12
C ALA A 410 -10.40 -18.57 -22.04
N GLY A 411 -11.62 -18.61 -21.48
CA GLY A 411 -12.88 -18.73 -22.25
C GLY A 411 -13.33 -17.44 -22.94
N VAL A 412 -12.86 -16.28 -22.50
CA VAL A 412 -13.12 -14.96 -23.11
C VAL A 412 -12.02 -14.60 -24.11
N ARG A 413 -10.76 -14.93 -23.79
CA ARG A 413 -9.61 -14.78 -24.70
C ARG A 413 -9.76 -15.62 -25.96
N THR A 414 -10.50 -16.73 -25.96
CA THR A 414 -10.83 -17.51 -27.17
C THR A 414 -11.83 -16.78 -28.10
N VAL A 415 -12.66 -15.89 -27.56
CA VAL A 415 -13.58 -15.03 -28.33
C VAL A 415 -12.86 -13.76 -28.81
N GLU A 416 -12.02 -13.15 -27.97
CA GLU A 416 -11.20 -12.00 -28.37
C GLU A 416 -10.05 -12.39 -29.32
N ALA A 417 -9.43 -13.56 -29.18
CA ALA A 417 -8.43 -14.07 -30.12
C ALA A 417 -9.02 -14.27 -31.52
N ARG A 418 -10.29 -14.71 -31.63
CA ARG A 418 -11.04 -14.74 -32.89
C ARG A 418 -11.29 -13.36 -33.49
N SER A 419 -11.23 -12.29 -32.69
CA SER A 419 -11.29 -10.90 -33.16
C SER A 419 -9.92 -10.23 -33.35
N GLN A 420 -8.87 -10.73 -32.68
CA GLN A 420 -7.47 -10.28 -32.84
C GLN A 420 -6.78 -10.87 -34.08
N GLU A 421 -7.38 -11.88 -34.72
CA GLU A 421 -6.97 -12.34 -36.06
C GLU A 421 -7.27 -11.32 -37.18
N ALA A 422 -8.05 -10.27 -36.90
CA ALA A 422 -8.14 -9.12 -37.79
C ALA A 422 -6.94 -8.19 -37.58
N TYR A 423 -5.74 -8.65 -37.95
CA TYR A 423 -4.62 -7.73 -38.22
C TYR A 423 -5.14 -6.62 -39.14
N PRO A 424 -4.76 -5.33 -38.95
CA PRO A 424 -5.02 -4.34 -39.97
C PRO A 424 -4.36 -4.84 -41.25
N THR A 425 -5.16 -5.34 -42.19
CA THR A 425 -4.66 -5.88 -43.44
C THR A 425 -3.86 -4.79 -44.11
N PHE A 426 -2.56 -5.01 -44.29
CA PHE A 426 -1.73 -4.06 -44.99
C PHE A 426 -2.30 -3.90 -46.39
N ARG A 427 -2.57 -2.65 -46.76
CA ARG A 427 -3.02 -2.29 -48.11
C ARG A 427 -2.00 -1.32 -48.70
N LEU A 428 -1.59 -1.61 -49.92
CA LEU A 428 -0.89 -0.65 -50.76
C LEU A 428 -1.84 0.49 -51.09
N ARG A 429 -1.34 1.73 -51.06
CA ARG A 429 -2.10 2.88 -51.56
C ARG A 429 -2.10 2.83 -53.09
N ALA A 430 -3.05 3.52 -53.72
CA ALA A 430 -3.09 3.61 -55.17
C ALA A 430 -1.77 4.18 -55.71
N GLY A 431 -1.09 3.41 -56.57
CA GLY A 431 0.21 3.79 -57.14
C GLY A 431 1.46 3.42 -56.33
N GLU A 432 1.33 2.74 -55.18
CA GLU A 432 2.50 2.18 -54.47
C GLU A 432 2.77 0.73 -54.90
N TYR A 433 4.05 0.41 -55.13
CA TYR A 433 4.53 -0.96 -55.32
C TYR A 433 5.35 -1.41 -54.11
N LEU A 434 5.19 -2.67 -53.68
CA LEU A 434 5.91 -3.20 -52.51
C LEU A 434 7.44 -3.14 -52.69
N SER A 435 7.91 -3.36 -53.92
CA SER A 435 9.33 -3.29 -54.32
C SER A 435 9.97 -1.91 -54.17
N GLU A 436 9.16 -0.84 -54.06
CA GLU A 436 9.63 0.53 -53.86
C GLU A 436 9.66 0.94 -52.37
N LEU A 437 9.06 0.13 -51.50
CA LEU A 437 9.06 0.35 -50.06
C LEU A 437 10.28 -0.33 -49.44
N LYS A 438 10.97 0.40 -48.55
CA LYS A 438 12.08 -0.13 -47.75
C LYS A 438 11.77 -0.01 -46.28
N CYS A 439 12.02 -1.07 -45.51
CA CYS A 439 11.91 -1.00 -44.06
C CYS A 439 13.00 -0.09 -43.50
N PRO A 440 12.67 0.93 -42.67
CA PRO A 440 13.68 1.84 -42.10
C PRO A 440 14.71 1.19 -41.16
N ILE A 441 14.51 -0.07 -40.77
CA ILE A 441 15.36 -0.78 -39.79
C ILE A 441 16.34 -1.70 -40.51
N CYS A 442 15.84 -2.65 -41.32
CA CYS A 442 16.71 -3.58 -42.05
C CYS A 442 17.13 -3.05 -43.44
N MET A 443 16.51 -1.97 -43.93
CA MET A 443 16.75 -1.38 -45.27
C MET A 443 16.41 -2.30 -46.46
N GLU A 444 15.70 -3.40 -46.20
CA GLU A 444 15.25 -4.38 -47.19
C GLU A 444 13.75 -4.21 -47.51
N GLU A 445 13.26 -4.97 -48.48
CA GLU A 445 11.83 -5.07 -48.79
C GLU A 445 11.06 -5.59 -47.56
N PRO A 446 9.95 -4.95 -47.15
CA PRO A 446 9.24 -5.33 -45.93
C PRO A 446 8.64 -6.74 -45.93
N THR A 447 9.21 -7.65 -45.14
CA THR A 447 8.63 -8.97 -44.85
C THR A 447 7.46 -8.84 -43.87
N ILE A 448 6.27 -9.28 -44.29
CA ILE A 448 5.00 -9.08 -43.56
C ILE A 448 4.82 -7.58 -43.22
N PRO A 449 4.50 -6.74 -44.22
CA PRO A 449 4.54 -5.29 -44.08
C PRO A 449 3.53 -4.77 -43.07
N ILE A 450 3.98 -3.86 -42.21
CA ILE A 450 3.15 -3.10 -41.28
C ILE A 450 3.26 -1.62 -41.63
N ARG A 451 2.12 -0.99 -41.93
CA ARG A 451 2.07 0.46 -42.10
C ARG A 451 1.70 1.11 -40.78
N SER A 452 2.60 1.93 -40.27
CA SER A 452 2.34 2.73 -39.08
C SER A 452 1.36 3.88 -39.40
N HIS A 453 0.70 4.42 -38.37
CA HIS A 453 -0.17 5.59 -38.50
C HIS A 453 0.49 6.81 -39.18
N CYS A 454 1.80 6.96 -39.03
CA CYS A 454 2.57 8.02 -39.70
C CYS A 454 2.83 7.77 -41.20
N GLY A 455 2.46 6.60 -41.73
CA GLY A 455 2.57 6.22 -43.14
C GLY A 455 3.79 5.35 -43.50
N HIS A 456 4.78 5.25 -42.62
CA HIS A 456 6.00 4.44 -42.84
C HIS A 456 5.74 2.94 -42.70
N VAL A 457 6.47 2.14 -43.48
CA VAL A 457 6.27 0.69 -43.57
C VAL A 457 7.45 -0.07 -42.98
N TYR A 458 7.17 -1.06 -42.13
CA TYR A 458 8.17 -1.88 -41.43
C TYR A 458 7.94 -3.36 -41.70
N CYS A 459 8.99 -4.18 -41.60
CA CYS A 459 8.81 -5.61 -41.36
C CYS A 459 8.15 -5.80 -39.99
N LYS A 460 7.24 -6.78 -39.86
CA LYS A 460 6.61 -7.08 -38.56
C LYS A 460 7.64 -7.33 -37.46
N GLU A 461 8.65 -8.14 -37.76
CA GLU A 461 9.71 -8.49 -36.81
C GLU A 461 10.57 -7.29 -36.43
N CYS A 462 10.89 -6.44 -37.40
CA CYS A 462 11.63 -5.20 -37.14
C CYS A 462 10.82 -4.23 -36.26
N TYR A 463 9.51 -4.12 -36.47
CA TYR A 463 8.63 -3.31 -35.63
C TYR A 463 8.57 -3.84 -34.19
N VAL A 464 8.40 -5.17 -34.02
CA VAL A 464 8.40 -5.83 -32.70
C VAL A 464 9.74 -5.62 -32.00
N SER A 465 10.84 -5.82 -32.72
CA SER A 465 12.20 -5.64 -32.19
C SER A 465 12.44 -4.18 -31.79
N LEU A 466 12.02 -3.20 -32.60
CA LEU A 466 12.11 -1.78 -32.25
C LEU A 466 11.38 -1.48 -30.93
N ALA A 467 10.15 -1.97 -30.78
CA ALA A 467 9.39 -1.77 -29.56
C ALA A 467 10.04 -2.44 -28.35
N GLN A 468 10.54 -3.68 -28.49
CA GLN A 468 11.21 -4.41 -27.41
C GLN A 468 12.57 -3.80 -27.05
N SER A 469 13.34 -3.34 -28.04
CA SER A 469 14.60 -2.64 -27.82
C SER A 469 14.38 -1.30 -27.15
N ALA A 470 13.35 -0.53 -27.54
CA ALA A 470 12.96 0.69 -26.83
C ALA A 470 12.55 0.42 -25.38
N ALA A 471 11.95 -0.75 -25.10
CA ALA A 471 11.69 -1.21 -23.73
C ALA A 471 12.96 -1.54 -22.93
N GLY A 472 14.06 -1.90 -23.60
CA GLY A 472 15.34 -2.25 -22.98
C GLY A 472 16.34 -1.10 -22.88
N THR A 473 16.26 -0.12 -23.79
CA THR A 473 17.11 1.08 -23.82
C THR A 473 16.51 2.26 -23.06
N GLY A 474 15.27 2.12 -22.59
CA GLY A 474 14.64 2.98 -21.59
C GLY A 474 14.59 4.46 -21.93
N THR A 475 14.38 4.80 -23.21
CA THR A 475 14.14 6.20 -23.61
C THR A 475 13.15 6.87 -22.65
N ASN A 476 13.51 8.04 -22.11
CA ASN A 476 12.68 8.88 -21.23
C ASN A 476 11.37 9.38 -21.91
N GLY A 477 10.81 8.65 -22.88
CA GLY A 477 9.64 9.05 -23.63
C GLY A 477 9.11 7.98 -24.59
N ALA A 478 8.02 8.34 -25.26
CA ALA A 478 7.29 7.54 -26.21
C ALA A 478 8.17 6.83 -27.26
N ILE A 479 7.85 5.57 -27.59
CA ILE A 479 8.37 4.86 -28.76
C ILE A 479 7.94 5.60 -30.02
N LYS A 480 8.91 6.00 -30.81
CA LYS A 480 8.73 6.86 -31.99
C LYS A 480 9.11 6.15 -33.27
N CYS A 481 8.51 6.61 -34.36
CA CYS A 481 8.83 6.21 -35.71
C CYS A 481 10.23 6.68 -36.12
N VAL A 482 11.02 5.75 -36.68
CA VAL A 482 12.37 5.97 -37.22
C VAL A 482 12.38 6.13 -38.75
N GLY A 483 11.20 6.18 -39.38
CA GLY A 483 11.05 6.38 -40.81
C GLY A 483 11.51 7.76 -41.29
N GLY A 484 11.79 7.86 -42.59
CA GLY A 484 12.36 9.07 -43.20
C GLY A 484 13.77 9.36 -42.68
N GLU A 485 14.63 8.34 -42.64
CA GLU A 485 16.02 8.47 -42.15
C GLU A 485 16.11 9.03 -40.72
N GLY A 486 15.18 8.63 -39.85
CA GLY A 486 15.14 9.08 -38.45
C GLY A 486 14.51 10.45 -38.21
N THR A 487 13.97 11.12 -39.24
CA THR A 487 13.37 12.46 -39.10
C THR A 487 11.92 12.44 -38.62
N CYS A 488 11.16 11.35 -38.84
CA CYS A 488 9.73 11.32 -38.55
C CYS A 488 9.40 11.57 -37.07
N LYS A 489 10.03 10.82 -36.15
CA LYS A 489 9.92 10.95 -34.68
C LYS A 489 8.48 11.00 -34.10
N LYS A 490 7.45 10.66 -34.88
CA LYS A 490 6.05 10.60 -34.42
C LYS A 490 5.85 9.38 -33.52
N PRO A 491 5.19 9.50 -32.35
CA PRO A 491 4.97 8.38 -31.44
C PRO A 491 3.97 7.38 -32.04
N PHE A 492 4.22 6.08 -31.85
CA PHE A 492 3.30 5.03 -32.33
C PHE A 492 2.01 5.01 -31.48
N PRO A 493 0.80 4.99 -32.05
CA PRO A 493 -0.42 4.87 -31.26
C PRO A 493 -0.42 3.62 -30.37
N ILE A 494 -0.93 3.74 -29.14
CA ILE A 494 -0.97 2.60 -28.20
C ILE A 494 -1.83 1.44 -28.73
N ALA A 495 -2.88 1.75 -29.51
CA ALA A 495 -3.73 0.76 -30.16
C ALA A 495 -2.98 -0.02 -31.26
N GLU A 496 -2.05 0.64 -31.97
CA GLU A 496 -1.19 0.02 -32.98
C GLU A 496 -0.20 -0.94 -32.30
N LEU A 497 0.46 -0.49 -31.23
CA LEU A 497 1.35 -1.33 -30.42
C LEU A 497 0.64 -2.57 -29.87
N ARG A 498 -0.57 -2.41 -29.31
CA ARG A 498 -1.38 -3.52 -28.79
C ARG A 498 -1.80 -4.52 -29.86
N ALA A 499 -2.08 -4.07 -31.08
CA ALA A 499 -2.53 -4.94 -32.17
C ALA A 499 -1.38 -5.75 -32.79
N ILE A 500 -0.15 -5.22 -32.76
CA ILE A 500 1.01 -5.82 -33.44
C ILE A 500 1.82 -6.70 -32.49
N LEU A 501 1.98 -6.29 -31.23
CA LEU A 501 2.80 -6.99 -30.26
C LEU A 501 2.05 -8.19 -29.66
N PRO A 502 2.72 -9.34 -29.47
CA PRO A 502 2.18 -10.43 -28.66
C PRO A 502 1.82 -9.93 -27.25
N GLY A 503 0.74 -10.43 -26.64
CA GLY A 503 0.25 -9.96 -25.33
C GLY A 503 1.34 -9.82 -24.26
N LYS A 504 2.16 -10.85 -24.06
CA LYS A 504 3.29 -10.82 -23.11
C LYS A 504 4.36 -9.78 -23.45
N SER A 505 4.65 -9.56 -24.74
CA SER A 505 5.61 -8.54 -25.18
C SER A 505 5.06 -7.13 -24.97
N PHE A 506 3.77 -6.93 -25.22
CA PHE A 506 3.10 -5.67 -24.95
C PHE A 506 3.08 -5.34 -23.45
N GLU A 507 2.77 -6.30 -22.58
CA GLU A 507 2.86 -6.14 -21.13
C GLU A 507 4.29 -5.80 -20.68
N THR A 508 5.30 -6.51 -21.20
CA THR A 508 6.71 -6.24 -20.90
C THR A 508 7.11 -4.81 -21.29
N LEU A 509 6.64 -4.34 -22.45
CA LEU A 509 6.87 -2.97 -22.92
C LEU A 509 6.31 -1.92 -21.94
N LEU A 510 5.06 -2.11 -21.50
CA LEU A 510 4.44 -1.24 -20.52
C LEU A 510 5.19 -1.27 -19.18
N ALA A 511 5.68 -2.45 -18.75
CA ALA A 511 6.45 -2.63 -17.52
C ALA A 511 7.71 -1.78 -17.53
N SER A 512 8.47 -1.88 -18.62
CA SER A 512 9.71 -1.15 -18.81
C SER A 512 9.46 0.34 -18.88
N SER A 513 8.43 0.77 -19.62
CA SER A 513 8.06 2.18 -19.76
C SER A 513 7.70 2.79 -18.40
N MET A 514 6.94 2.07 -17.58
CA MET A 514 6.60 2.46 -16.21
C MET A 514 7.85 2.52 -15.32
N ARG A 515 8.72 1.51 -15.38
CA ARG A 515 9.94 1.45 -14.56
C ARG A 515 10.88 2.62 -14.89
N SER A 516 11.09 2.92 -16.18
CA SER A 516 11.87 4.06 -16.63
C SER A 516 11.27 5.39 -16.15
N TYR A 517 9.94 5.55 -16.23
CA TYR A 517 9.24 6.73 -15.72
C TYR A 517 9.48 6.95 -14.21
N VAL A 518 9.34 5.91 -13.38
CA VAL A 518 9.57 6.03 -11.93
C VAL A 518 11.02 6.39 -11.62
N CYS A 519 11.97 5.74 -12.29
CA CYS A 519 13.39 6.00 -12.09
C CYS A 519 13.78 7.43 -12.49
N SER A 520 13.17 7.97 -13.55
CA SER A 520 13.39 9.35 -14.00
C SER A 520 12.65 10.41 -13.16
N HIS A 521 11.66 10.03 -12.35
CA HIS A 521 10.90 10.95 -11.48
C HIS A 521 11.04 10.61 -9.97
N PRO A 522 12.27 10.54 -9.42
CA PRO A 522 12.52 10.07 -8.05
C PRO A 522 12.05 11.02 -6.95
N LEU A 523 11.61 12.24 -7.28
CA LEU A 523 10.99 13.18 -6.35
C LEU A 523 9.48 12.97 -6.22
N GLU A 524 8.85 12.41 -7.25
CA GLU A 524 7.41 12.14 -7.26
C GLU A 524 7.10 10.72 -6.78
N LEU A 525 7.94 9.76 -7.17
CA LEU A 525 7.68 8.33 -7.07
C LEU A 525 8.96 7.54 -6.83
N ARG A 526 8.89 6.54 -5.96
CA ARG A 526 10.01 5.61 -5.70
C ARG A 526 9.52 4.20 -5.49
N PHE A 527 10.39 3.25 -5.82
CA PHE A 527 10.23 1.84 -5.43
C PHE A 527 10.52 1.66 -3.94
N CYS A 528 9.78 0.74 -3.33
CA CYS A 528 10.10 0.22 -2.01
C CYS A 528 11.56 -0.29 -2.01
N PRO A 529 12.38 0.09 -1.03
CA PRO A 529 13.78 -0.33 -0.97
C PRO A 529 13.94 -1.82 -0.62
N THR A 530 12.89 -2.48 -0.13
CA THR A 530 12.90 -3.90 0.20
C THR A 530 13.18 -4.73 -1.05
N PRO A 531 14.18 -5.64 -1.03
CA PRO A 531 14.46 -6.54 -2.15
C PRO A 531 13.21 -7.26 -2.65
N ASP A 532 13.10 -7.43 -3.96
CA ASP A 532 11.97 -8.03 -4.67
C ASP A 532 10.61 -7.34 -4.51
N CYS A 533 10.51 -6.28 -3.70
CA CYS A 533 9.28 -5.52 -3.53
C CYS A 533 9.15 -4.47 -4.64
N GLN A 534 8.16 -4.66 -5.51
CA GLN A 534 7.90 -3.77 -6.65
C GLN A 534 7.00 -2.59 -6.29
N GLN A 535 6.54 -2.49 -5.05
CA GLN A 535 5.55 -1.49 -4.65
C GLN A 535 6.10 -0.07 -4.73
N LEU A 536 5.28 0.83 -5.26
CA LEU A 536 5.57 2.26 -5.33
C LEU A 536 5.06 3.02 -4.11
N TYR A 537 5.77 4.09 -3.74
CA TYR A 537 5.35 5.10 -2.79
C TYR A 537 5.74 6.50 -3.27
N ARG A 538 5.11 7.54 -2.70
CA ARG A 538 5.48 8.94 -2.97
C ARG A 538 6.45 9.47 -1.91
N PRO A 539 7.62 9.99 -2.30
CA PRO A 539 8.55 10.69 -1.42
C PRO A 539 7.92 11.88 -0.71
N THR A 540 8.50 12.23 0.43
CA THR A 540 8.26 13.52 1.08
C THR A 540 9.17 14.57 0.46
N PRO A 541 8.65 15.74 0.03
CA PRO A 541 9.47 16.79 -0.58
C PRO A 541 10.61 17.25 0.34
N ALA A 542 11.77 17.51 -0.25
CA ALA A 542 12.93 18.07 0.45
C ALA A 542 12.55 19.44 1.07
N GLY A 543 12.73 19.58 2.38
CA GLY A 543 12.37 20.80 3.14
C GLY A 543 11.05 20.73 3.91
N ALA A 544 10.28 19.64 3.79
CA ALA A 544 9.18 19.40 4.72
C ALA A 544 9.74 19.05 6.10
N ASN A 545 9.42 19.86 7.13
CA ASN A 545 9.80 19.62 8.54
C ASN A 545 8.96 18.49 9.17
N VAL A 546 8.80 17.37 8.47
CA VAL A 546 7.99 16.22 8.91
C VAL A 546 8.75 14.94 8.60
N ASN A 547 9.07 14.16 9.64
CA ASN A 547 9.46 12.76 9.47
C ASN A 547 8.22 11.94 9.10
N ALA A 548 7.83 12.02 7.83
CA ALA A 548 6.73 11.24 7.30
C ALA A 548 7.20 9.81 7.06
N VAL A 549 6.46 8.85 7.61
CA VAL A 549 6.68 7.42 7.37
C VAL A 549 5.46 6.82 6.69
N ALA A 550 5.70 5.88 5.80
CA ALA A 550 4.67 5.11 5.12
C ALA A 550 4.95 3.63 5.29
N ARG A 551 3.89 2.84 5.39
CA ARG A 551 3.99 1.40 5.36
C ARG A 551 3.82 0.94 3.92
N CYS A 552 4.74 0.12 3.43
CA CYS A 552 4.59 -0.52 2.14
C CYS A 552 3.35 -1.45 2.18
N PRO A 553 2.35 -1.28 1.30
CA PRO A 553 1.18 -2.16 1.27
C PRO A 553 1.53 -3.59 0.84
N ASP A 554 2.69 -3.80 0.21
CA ASP A 554 3.20 -5.10 -0.19
C ASP A 554 4.05 -5.76 0.91
N CYS A 555 5.30 -5.37 1.09
CA CYS A 555 6.18 -6.05 2.07
C CYS A 555 5.86 -5.72 3.54
N LEU A 556 4.93 -4.79 3.81
CA LEU A 556 4.51 -4.35 5.16
C LEU A 556 5.62 -3.69 5.99
N VAL A 557 6.79 -3.44 5.40
CA VAL A 557 7.87 -2.67 6.01
C VAL A 557 7.43 -1.21 6.15
N VAL A 558 7.71 -0.63 7.31
CA VAL A 558 7.58 0.82 7.53
C VAL A 558 8.87 1.47 7.04
N LEU A 559 8.74 2.48 6.20
CA LEU A 559 9.86 3.22 5.63
C LEU A 559 9.62 4.72 5.79
N CYS A 560 10.70 5.46 6.01
CA CYS A 560 10.65 6.91 6.02
C CYS A 560 10.60 7.41 4.57
N THR A 561 9.59 8.20 4.22
CA THR A 561 9.43 8.72 2.86
C THR A 561 10.33 9.93 2.58
N ALA A 562 11.03 10.44 3.60
CA ALA A 562 12.02 11.52 3.47
C ALA A 562 13.44 10.99 3.22
N CYS A 563 13.94 10.06 4.04
CA CYS A 563 15.29 9.49 3.86
C CYS A 563 15.32 8.19 3.04
N HIS A 564 14.16 7.59 2.79
CA HIS A 564 13.96 6.34 2.03
C HIS A 564 14.50 5.07 2.71
N ALA A 565 14.87 5.14 3.99
CA ALA A 565 15.36 4.01 4.78
C ALA A 565 14.22 3.33 5.59
N PRO A 566 14.37 2.04 5.91
CA PRO A 566 13.37 1.27 6.64
C PRO A 566 13.39 1.58 8.14
N HIS A 567 12.76 2.67 8.55
CA HIS A 567 12.53 2.99 9.96
C HIS A 567 11.19 3.71 10.18
N ASP A 568 10.73 3.73 11.42
CA ASP A 568 9.52 4.45 11.83
C ASP A 568 9.82 5.88 12.33
N GLU A 569 8.79 6.60 12.73
CA GLU A 569 8.89 7.98 13.22
C GLU A 569 9.59 8.14 14.57
N SER A 570 9.95 7.04 15.26
CA SER A 570 10.72 7.07 16.51
C SER A 570 12.22 7.17 16.29
N VAL A 571 12.71 6.83 15.10
CA VAL A 571 14.12 6.84 14.74
C VAL A 571 14.40 8.07 13.87
N LEU A 572 15.47 8.80 14.19
CA LEU A 572 15.90 9.94 13.38
C LEU A 572 16.51 9.43 12.06
N CYS A 573 16.33 10.18 10.98
CA CYS A 573 16.85 9.80 9.66
C CYS A 573 18.38 9.61 9.64
N SER A 574 19.12 10.25 10.54
CA SER A 574 20.57 10.09 10.71
C SER A 574 20.96 8.73 11.33
N GLU A 575 20.07 8.15 12.13
CA GLU A 575 20.30 6.88 12.84
C GLU A 575 19.71 5.69 12.09
N GLY A 576 18.69 5.94 11.25
CA GLY A 576 18.00 4.91 10.47
C GLY A 576 18.71 4.52 9.16
N GLN A 577 19.88 5.10 8.86
CA GLN A 577 20.71 4.67 7.74
C GLN A 577 21.48 3.41 8.17
N GLU A 578 21.12 2.27 7.59
CA GLU A 578 21.92 1.05 7.75
C GLU A 578 23.32 1.28 7.17
N GLU A 579 24.35 0.79 7.86
CA GLU A 579 25.69 0.73 7.29
C GLU A 579 25.65 -0.10 6.01
N ASP A 580 26.25 0.46 4.96
CA ASP A 580 26.38 -0.24 3.71
C ASP A 580 27.49 -1.30 3.83
N ASP A 581 27.12 -2.52 4.21
CA ASP A 581 28.00 -3.70 4.28
C ASP A 581 28.80 -3.94 2.99
N ASN A 582 28.30 -3.46 1.85
CA ASN A 582 28.91 -3.61 0.54
C ASN A 582 29.66 -2.34 0.08
N ALA A 583 29.81 -1.32 0.92
CA ALA A 583 30.44 -0.05 0.56
C ALA A 583 31.88 -0.25 0.09
N GLU A 584 32.64 -1.07 0.81
CA GLU A 584 34.03 -1.38 0.48
C GLU A 584 34.15 -2.13 -0.85
N ILE A 585 33.26 -3.11 -1.09
CA ILE A 585 33.20 -3.88 -2.34
C ILE A 585 32.83 -2.96 -3.52
N ARG A 586 31.82 -2.10 -3.36
CA ARG A 586 31.44 -1.12 -4.38
C ARG A 586 32.57 -0.17 -4.72
N LYS A 587 33.27 0.34 -3.70
CA LYS A 587 34.43 1.21 -3.87
C LYS A 587 35.55 0.49 -4.61
N ALA A 588 35.84 -0.77 -4.26
CA ALA A 588 36.85 -1.59 -4.93
C ALA A 588 36.52 -1.86 -6.41
N LEU A 589 35.23 -1.99 -6.74
CA LEU A 589 34.75 -2.19 -8.12
C LEU A 589 34.58 -0.87 -8.91
N GLY A 590 34.87 0.29 -8.30
CA GLY A 590 34.67 1.59 -8.95
C GLY A 590 33.19 1.92 -9.21
N VAL A 591 32.26 1.30 -8.48
CA VAL A 591 30.83 1.51 -8.60
C VAL A 591 30.44 2.78 -7.85
N LYS A 592 29.74 3.70 -8.53
CA LYS A 592 29.20 4.95 -7.95
C LYS A 592 27.67 4.91 -7.94
N PRO A 593 26.96 5.62 -7.05
CA PRO A 593 25.51 5.77 -7.13
C PRO A 593 25.14 6.81 -8.19
N CYS A 594 24.10 6.55 -8.98
CA CYS A 594 23.52 7.57 -9.86
C CYS A 594 23.06 8.80 -9.04
N PRO A 595 23.42 10.03 -9.42
CA PRO A 595 23.05 11.25 -8.68
C PRO A 595 21.53 11.50 -8.64
N GLN A 596 20.79 11.05 -9.66
CA GLN A 596 19.33 11.20 -9.72
C GLN A 596 18.59 10.07 -8.99
N CYS A 597 18.82 8.81 -9.39
CA CYS A 597 18.02 7.67 -8.91
C CYS A 597 18.74 6.78 -7.88
N ARG A 598 20.02 7.04 -7.59
CA ARG A 598 20.91 6.23 -6.72
C ARG A 598 21.15 4.78 -7.14
N THR A 599 20.67 4.36 -8.30
CA THR A 599 21.02 3.04 -8.87
C THR A 599 22.54 2.93 -8.99
N PRO A 600 23.15 1.83 -8.53
CA PRO A 600 24.58 1.60 -8.71
C PRO A 600 24.94 1.61 -10.20
N ILE A 601 25.95 2.38 -10.56
CA ILE A 601 26.48 2.51 -11.92
C ILE A 601 27.97 2.22 -11.92
N GLU A 602 28.42 1.51 -12.95
CA GLU A 602 29.83 1.29 -13.24
C GLU A 602 30.17 1.93 -14.58
N ARG A 603 31.42 2.38 -14.73
CA ARG A 603 31.95 2.81 -16.03
C ARG A 603 32.72 1.64 -16.65
N SER A 604 32.15 1.05 -17.69
CA SER A 604 32.74 -0.09 -18.40
C SER A 604 33.81 0.31 -19.45
N GLY A 605 33.97 1.61 -19.75
CA GLY A 605 34.98 2.16 -20.67
C GLY A 605 34.47 3.39 -21.43
N GLY A 606 35.31 4.00 -22.29
CA GLY A 606 34.93 5.17 -23.10
C GLY A 606 35.04 6.50 -22.35
N CYS A 607 34.34 7.54 -22.83
CA CYS A 607 34.38 8.88 -22.27
C CYS A 607 33.75 8.99 -20.87
N ASN A 608 33.92 10.14 -20.21
CA ASN A 608 33.32 10.44 -18.91
C ASN A 608 31.81 10.76 -18.97
N HIS A 609 31.21 10.82 -20.17
CA HIS A 609 29.76 10.84 -20.34
C HIS A 609 29.19 9.45 -20.07
N MET A 610 28.35 9.35 -19.05
CA MET A 610 27.61 8.14 -18.74
C MET A 610 26.12 8.41 -18.86
N GLU A 611 25.34 7.43 -19.29
CA GLU A 611 23.88 7.44 -19.20
C GLU A 611 23.45 6.38 -18.19
N CYS A 612 22.63 6.77 -17.20
CA CYS A 612 22.15 5.80 -16.23
C CYS A 612 21.18 4.81 -16.90
N GLY A 613 21.50 3.51 -16.92
CA GLY A 613 20.60 2.49 -17.51
C GLY A 613 19.26 2.30 -16.80
N ALA A 614 19.00 2.99 -15.68
CA ALA A 614 17.74 2.94 -14.95
C ALA A 614 16.87 4.20 -15.13
N CYS A 615 17.46 5.40 -15.00
CA CYS A 615 16.73 6.68 -15.08
C CYS A 615 17.10 7.54 -16.30
N HIS A 616 18.08 7.10 -17.08
CA HIS A 616 18.52 7.71 -18.34
C HIS A 616 18.98 9.16 -18.22
N THR A 617 19.30 9.62 -17.01
CA THR A 617 19.98 10.90 -16.85
C THR A 617 21.39 10.79 -17.40
N HIS A 618 21.84 11.87 -18.01
CA HIS A 618 23.22 12.00 -18.45
C HIS A 618 24.07 12.46 -17.28
N ILE A 619 25.19 11.80 -17.05
CA ILE A 619 26.02 11.93 -15.86
C ILE A 619 27.45 12.23 -16.30
N CYS A 620 28.06 13.21 -15.67
CA CYS A 620 29.51 13.37 -15.73
C CYS A 620 30.16 12.46 -14.69
N TRP A 621 30.93 11.46 -15.13
CA TRP A 621 31.58 10.49 -14.23
C TRP A 621 32.60 11.12 -13.27
N VAL A 622 33.14 12.29 -13.62
CA VAL A 622 34.15 13.01 -12.84
C VAL A 622 33.52 13.61 -11.58
N CYS A 623 32.52 14.49 -11.74
CA CYS A 623 31.91 15.25 -10.65
C CYS A 623 30.59 14.66 -10.14
N MET A 624 30.01 13.68 -10.85
CA MET A 624 28.69 13.10 -10.57
C MET A 624 27.52 14.10 -10.68
N GLU A 625 27.69 15.21 -11.39
CA GLU A 625 26.56 16.07 -11.80
C GLU A 625 25.73 15.41 -12.90
N HIS A 626 24.47 15.83 -13.01
CA HIS A 626 23.50 15.23 -13.93
C HIS A 626 22.73 16.26 -14.77
N TYR A 627 22.39 15.84 -15.98
CA TYR A 627 21.85 16.69 -17.04
C TYR A 627 20.69 16.01 -17.75
N ARG A 628 19.80 16.82 -18.34
CA ARG A 628 18.62 16.33 -19.04
C ARG A 628 18.96 15.85 -20.44
N THR A 629 19.98 16.42 -21.07
CA THR A 629 20.43 16.04 -22.41
C THR A 629 21.90 15.69 -22.44
N SER A 630 22.30 14.88 -23.43
CA SER A 630 23.70 14.54 -23.63
C SER A 630 24.53 15.79 -23.96
N ALA A 631 23.99 16.71 -24.76
CA ALA A 631 24.63 17.97 -25.14
C ALA A 631 25.01 18.81 -23.90
N GLU A 632 24.05 19.05 -22.99
CA GLU A 632 24.32 19.77 -21.73
C GLU A 632 25.46 19.13 -20.92
N CYS A 633 25.51 17.79 -20.89
CA CYS A 633 26.57 17.08 -20.18
C CYS A 633 27.94 17.26 -20.87
N TYR A 634 27.99 17.18 -22.21
CA TYR A 634 29.21 17.44 -22.97
C TYR A 634 29.70 18.88 -22.83
N ASP A 635 28.79 19.86 -22.87
CA ASP A 635 29.10 21.28 -22.66
C ASP A 635 29.73 21.47 -21.27
N HIS A 636 29.14 20.90 -20.23
CA HIS A 636 29.72 20.91 -18.89
C HIS A 636 31.11 20.27 -18.83
N MET A 637 31.32 19.12 -19.46
CA MET A 637 32.63 18.47 -19.45
C MET A 637 33.70 19.29 -20.18
N ALA A 638 33.33 19.98 -21.27
CA ALA A 638 34.24 20.88 -21.96
C ALA A 638 34.61 22.09 -21.09
N GLU A 639 33.65 22.65 -20.35
CA GLU A 639 33.86 23.85 -19.52
C GLU A 639 34.57 23.55 -18.18
N ALA A 640 34.16 22.50 -17.48
CA ALA A 640 34.58 22.21 -16.11
C ALA A 640 35.73 21.18 -16.01
N HIS A 641 35.93 20.38 -17.05
CA HIS A 641 36.82 19.22 -17.01
C HIS A 641 37.75 19.13 -18.22
N GLU A 642 37.92 20.18 -19.02
CA GLU A 642 38.82 20.22 -20.19
C GLU A 642 38.46 19.23 -21.32
N GLY A 643 37.31 18.55 -21.24
CA GLY A 643 36.82 17.64 -22.29
C GLY A 643 36.25 16.32 -21.77
N ALA A 644 35.60 15.58 -22.68
CA ALA A 644 34.90 14.33 -22.35
C ALA A 644 35.85 13.18 -21.96
N PHE A 645 37.14 13.27 -22.28
CA PHE A 645 38.13 12.22 -22.03
C PHE A 645 39.16 12.58 -20.94
N ALA A 646 38.96 13.70 -20.25
CA ALA A 646 39.90 14.15 -19.24
C ALA A 646 40.14 13.11 -18.13
N GLY A 647 41.43 12.88 -17.81
CA GLY A 647 41.86 11.92 -16.80
C GLY A 647 41.70 10.44 -17.21
N ILE A 648 41.44 10.14 -18.48
CA ILE A 648 41.42 8.76 -19.00
C ILE A 648 42.83 8.39 -19.47
N ALA A 649 43.39 7.34 -18.87
CA ALA A 649 44.75 6.90 -19.18
C ALA A 649 44.89 6.51 -20.66
N GLY A 650 45.88 7.10 -21.34
CA GLY A 650 46.21 6.80 -22.75
C GLY A 650 45.36 7.54 -23.79
N MET A 651 44.50 8.48 -23.39
CA MET A 651 43.71 9.31 -24.31
C MET A 651 43.93 10.80 -24.05
N ASP A 652 44.05 11.59 -25.11
CA ASP A 652 44.00 13.04 -25.02
C ASP A 652 42.57 13.53 -24.73
N VAL A 653 42.39 14.84 -24.51
CA VAL A 653 41.08 15.44 -24.20
C VAL A 653 40.03 15.31 -25.31
N TYR A 654 40.45 14.95 -26.54
CA TYR A 654 39.60 14.74 -27.72
C TYR A 654 39.38 13.25 -28.06
N GLY A 655 39.95 12.33 -27.28
CA GLY A 655 39.81 10.88 -27.48
C GLY A 655 40.82 10.29 -28.48
N GLY A 656 41.85 11.04 -28.86
CA GLY A 656 43.02 10.53 -29.57
C GLY A 656 43.87 9.65 -28.66
N LEU A 657 44.39 8.53 -29.17
CA LEU A 657 45.37 7.74 -28.43
C LEU A 657 46.65 8.55 -28.31
N ILE A 658 47.15 8.72 -27.09
CA ILE A 658 48.46 9.35 -26.89
C ILE A 658 49.50 8.31 -27.29
N GLU A 659 50.22 8.54 -28.40
CA GLU A 659 51.32 7.65 -28.79
C GLU A 659 52.44 7.71 -27.74
N GLU A 660 53.11 6.59 -27.46
CA GLU A 660 54.13 6.51 -26.40
C GLU A 660 55.27 7.53 -26.59
N ASP A 661 55.51 7.96 -27.84
CA ASP A 661 56.51 8.96 -28.20
C ASP A 661 56.08 10.39 -27.78
N ASP A 662 54.79 10.73 -27.82
CA ASP A 662 54.27 12.04 -27.39
C ASP A 662 54.36 12.24 -25.86
N VAL A 663 54.18 11.16 -25.09
CA VAL A 663 54.37 11.18 -23.62
C VAL A 663 55.84 11.41 -23.27
N ARG A 664 56.74 10.81 -24.07
CA ARG A 664 58.19 10.91 -23.89
C ARG A 664 58.67 12.32 -24.20
N ASP A 665 58.18 12.92 -25.27
CA ASP A 665 58.51 14.30 -25.64
C ASP A 665 57.93 15.31 -24.65
N ALA A 666 56.70 15.11 -24.16
CA ALA A 666 56.14 15.95 -23.10
C ALA A 666 56.92 15.85 -21.78
N ALA A 667 57.35 14.65 -21.39
CA ALA A 667 58.19 14.44 -20.21
C ALA A 667 59.59 15.07 -20.37
N VAL A 668 60.18 14.97 -21.57
CA VAL A 668 61.46 15.62 -21.89
C VAL A 668 61.32 17.14 -21.85
N GLN A 669 60.24 17.71 -22.42
CA GLN A 669 59.97 19.15 -22.38
C GLN A 669 59.71 19.66 -20.96
N ALA A 670 59.00 18.90 -20.12
CA ALA A 670 58.79 19.25 -18.70
C ALA A 670 60.11 19.24 -17.90
N VAL A 671 61.02 18.31 -18.20
CA VAL A 671 62.37 18.26 -17.59
C VAL A 671 63.26 19.40 -18.09
N LEU A 672 63.12 19.81 -19.35
CA LEU A 672 63.84 20.96 -19.92
C LEU A 672 63.31 22.29 -19.36
N ALA A 673 61.99 22.45 -19.22
CA ALA A 673 61.36 23.64 -18.65
C ALA A 673 61.59 23.81 -17.14
N ALA A 674 61.86 22.72 -16.41
CA ALA A 674 62.27 22.77 -15.00
C ALA A 674 63.77 23.09 -14.80
N ARG A 675 64.51 23.26 -15.90
CA ARG A 675 65.96 23.53 -15.91
C ARG A 675 66.32 24.98 -16.27
N ASP A 676 65.34 25.77 -16.71
CA ASP A 676 65.37 27.24 -16.77
C ASP A 676 64.68 27.83 -15.53
#